data_AF-A0A849W8I3-F1
#
_entry.id   AF-A0A849W8I3-F1
#
_cell.length_a   1.000
_cell.length_b   1.000
_cell.length_c   1.000
_cell.angle_alpha   90.00
_cell.angle_beta   90.00
_cell.angle_gamma   90.00
#
_symmetry.space_group_name_H-M   'P 1'
#
loop_
_entity.id
_entity.type
_entity.pdbx_description
1 polymer ?
#
loop_
_entity_poly.entity_id
_entity_poly.type
_entity_poly.pdbx_seq_one_letter_code
_entity_poly.pdbx_strand_id
1 'polypeptide(L)'
;MITEEKNSHYEKWSVDDFIQEQSAGQFDISPDGKWCVWVKSTPDKDKDGMVHNLILSSLREKKEFELTRGSELHSDPKWSPDGTQIAFLSSRPLPKGKNGAKEEGSKNQIWLMATVGGEPWPVTEMEKGIEGFQWTGKDSIVFTSAEDSCYYESKIKTIKDNSWVVEDDEHAAPVRFFKLDIPSRTIKRLTENKDRISVFSVSPDGSKALAVHNQSLRYGYDQKIPPVVVLYDFEKQNSQEILGGLRIYPEVVRWTKEGFYFSSRLSNHPQYVIAAIAVLHYYDIATKEAISVDLKWAKGLASTSHYELTQDGFIALLADGLYYKAARYYKEGSVWKQTFLEGEHLPYIFFWTLSASQSDLIYAFSKPDLPTQWYHAVLENQKIQNPKLLTELNPHYKKRRFARAESLRWQGSQNEEVEGILFYPHDYKAEQKYPLVVMIHGGPAANDLYIWQDSWKHQRNILAQKGAFVFTVNYHGSSNYGLDWLTSISNGKYYDLELEDIEKGVDFLIARGLVDPDRLGLCGWSNGAVLGIAMTTRTSRYKAAVTGAGDVEWVSDWGNCSFGAVFDQFYFGASPLSNTQLYWEKSPFFRMKEVKTPTLIFFGTEDRFVPTQQGWMHYRALQQETNTPVRFILFPGAPHGLQRLTHQKRKALEEIAWFEKHLFQTQEKKHEALKSDSPLAMSIQRKKIAKTGKYYGVLYQGHLIPETVLYKDVLLGRFEVTRAQYAAFDPAYPVEEGTDNYPANGISFEEAQAYCAWLSRLTKETYRLGKESEMKAIYESAKEGENTLDYWAGYKVNPDDAKVLLLMAQDLPGKSPLLKEVGSFKAVSEDTLVFDLGGNVAEWVIDQEGKGKPIGGSADCPCDKKGHALASLEYTGIRVVKNNPRENHGIA
;
A
#
# COMPACT_ATOMS: atom_id res chain seq x y z
N MET A 1 -2.26 -38.25 6.92
CA MET A 1 -3.44 -37.64 6.28
C MET A 1 -4.09 -36.66 7.23
N ILE A 2 -3.48 -35.48 7.41
CA ILE A 2 -4.05 -34.35 8.16
C ILE A 2 -3.78 -33.10 7.32
N THR A 3 -4.37 -33.03 6.13
CA THR A 3 -4.16 -31.92 5.19
C THR A 3 -5.38 -31.84 4.27
N GLU A 4 -6.39 -31.09 4.66
CA GLU A 4 -7.31 -30.34 3.77
C GLU A 4 -8.33 -29.51 4.56
N GLU A 5 -8.75 -29.96 5.77
CA GLU A 5 -9.85 -29.30 6.51
C GLU A 5 -9.55 -27.90 7.08
N LYS A 6 -8.29 -27.48 7.21
CA LYS A 6 -7.96 -26.12 7.74
C LYS A 6 -7.73 -25.04 6.68
N ASN A 7 -7.73 -25.39 5.39
CA ASN A 7 -7.46 -24.43 4.31
C ASN A 7 -8.73 -23.73 3.75
N SER A 8 -9.94 -24.10 4.17
CA SER A 8 -11.19 -23.56 3.59
C SER A 8 -11.58 -22.16 4.07
N HIS A 9 -10.90 -21.59 5.08
CA HIS A 9 -11.31 -20.31 5.69
C HIS A 9 -10.57 -19.06 5.20
N TYR A 10 -9.43 -19.18 4.48
CA TYR A 10 -8.64 -18.03 4.02
C TYR A 10 -8.82 -17.77 2.52
N GLU A 11 -9.05 -16.51 2.17
CA GLU A 11 -9.08 -16.03 0.79
C GLU A 11 -7.63 -15.84 0.28
N LYS A 12 -7.40 -16.04 -1.03
CA LYS A 12 -6.07 -15.85 -1.66
C LYS A 12 -5.68 -14.37 -1.68
N TRP A 13 -4.41 -14.10 -1.42
CA TRP A 13 -3.79 -12.79 -1.66
C TRP A 13 -3.87 -12.38 -3.11
N SER A 14 -4.08 -11.08 -3.31
CA SER A 14 -4.10 -10.40 -4.58
C SER A 14 -3.34 -9.07 -4.49
N VAL A 15 -2.95 -8.53 -5.63
CA VAL A 15 -2.33 -7.19 -5.71
C VAL A 15 -3.24 -6.11 -5.12
N ASP A 16 -4.57 -6.30 -5.20
CA ASP A 16 -5.51 -5.33 -4.65
C ASP A 16 -5.44 -5.23 -3.12
N ASP A 17 -4.90 -6.23 -2.41
CA ASP A 17 -4.84 -6.23 -0.95
C ASP A 17 -3.94 -5.10 -0.40
N PHE A 18 -2.75 -4.89 -0.98
CA PHE A 18 -1.86 -3.79 -0.59
C PHE A 18 -2.12 -2.50 -1.38
N ILE A 19 -2.72 -2.56 -2.57
CA ILE A 19 -3.13 -1.34 -3.31
C ILE A 19 -4.29 -0.65 -2.59
N GLN A 20 -5.15 -1.42 -1.93
CA GLN A 20 -6.29 -0.92 -1.16
C GLN A 20 -5.95 -0.62 0.30
N GLU A 21 -4.69 -0.76 0.71
CA GLU A 21 -4.25 -0.56 2.08
C GLU A 21 -4.42 0.90 2.51
N GLN A 22 -5.07 1.08 3.65
CA GLN A 22 -5.22 2.33 4.37
C GLN A 22 -4.08 2.48 5.38
N SER A 23 -3.60 3.70 5.58
CA SER A 23 -2.60 4.00 6.62
C SER A 23 -3.05 5.17 7.49
N ALA A 24 -2.53 5.23 8.72
CA ALA A 24 -2.67 6.38 9.61
C ALA A 24 -1.30 7.00 9.90
N GLY A 25 -1.27 8.31 10.11
CA GLY A 25 -0.05 9.05 10.46
C GLY A 25 -0.35 10.47 10.92
N GLN A 26 0.71 11.23 11.24
CA GLN A 26 0.63 12.66 11.59
C GLN A 26 -0.35 12.94 12.74
N PHE A 27 -0.19 12.21 13.84
CA PHE A 27 -1.01 12.31 15.03
C PHE A 27 -0.66 13.56 15.83
N ASP A 28 -1.68 14.27 16.32
CA ASP A 28 -1.56 15.39 17.26
C ASP A 28 -2.60 15.28 18.37
N ILE A 29 -2.13 15.22 19.61
CA ILE A 29 -2.95 14.99 20.81
C ILE A 29 -3.47 16.35 21.31
N SER A 30 -4.75 16.43 21.66
CA SER A 30 -5.35 17.66 22.19
C SER A 30 -4.65 18.12 23.47
N PRO A 31 -4.60 19.43 23.75
CA PRO A 31 -3.96 19.95 24.97
C PRO A 31 -4.50 19.35 26.27
N ASP A 32 -5.78 18.94 26.30
CA ASP A 32 -6.41 18.29 27.45
C ASP A 32 -6.20 16.75 27.50
N GLY A 33 -5.51 16.17 26.52
CA GLY A 33 -5.18 14.75 26.46
C GLY A 33 -6.39 13.83 26.28
N LYS A 34 -7.53 14.33 25.82
CA LYS A 34 -8.75 13.51 25.64
C LYS A 34 -8.97 13.05 24.21
N TRP A 35 -8.42 13.78 23.24
CA TRP A 35 -8.63 13.54 21.82
C TRP A 35 -7.31 13.53 21.07
N CYS A 36 -7.31 12.92 19.90
CA CYS A 36 -6.23 13.01 18.95
C CYS A 36 -6.80 13.24 17.55
N VAL A 37 -6.23 14.19 16.83
CA VAL A 37 -6.45 14.33 15.39
C VAL A 37 -5.34 13.62 14.64
N TRP A 38 -5.64 12.97 13.52
CA TRP A 38 -4.65 12.27 12.71
C TRP A 38 -5.11 12.18 11.25
N VAL A 39 -4.17 11.83 10.37
CA VAL A 39 -4.40 11.74 8.92
C VAL A 39 -4.60 10.29 8.53
N LYS A 40 -5.75 9.98 7.93
CA LYS A 40 -6.06 8.71 7.27
C LYS A 40 -5.79 8.81 5.78
N SER A 41 -4.82 8.04 5.30
CA SER A 41 -4.58 7.85 3.87
C SER A 41 -5.42 6.69 3.36
N THR A 42 -6.19 6.94 2.30
CA THR A 42 -7.04 5.92 1.67
C THR A 42 -6.84 5.96 0.14
N PRO A 43 -6.79 4.81 -0.54
CA PRO A 43 -6.75 4.77 -1.99
C PRO A 43 -8.08 5.19 -2.59
N ASP A 44 -8.02 6.07 -3.60
CA ASP A 44 -9.15 6.54 -4.39
C ASP A 44 -8.95 6.09 -5.85
N LYS A 45 -9.84 5.21 -6.30
CA LYS A 45 -9.77 4.60 -7.63
C LYS A 45 -10.09 5.59 -8.75
N ASP A 46 -10.96 6.56 -8.50
CA ASP A 46 -11.39 7.54 -9.50
C ASP A 46 -10.29 8.59 -9.72
N LYS A 47 -9.58 8.95 -8.65
CA LYS A 47 -8.40 9.82 -8.69
C LYS A 47 -7.13 9.11 -9.16
N ASP A 48 -7.13 7.77 -9.17
CA ASP A 48 -5.95 6.94 -9.40
C ASP A 48 -4.78 7.31 -8.47
N GLY A 49 -5.07 7.50 -7.18
CA GLY A 49 -4.08 7.94 -6.19
C GLY A 49 -4.55 7.80 -4.75
N MET A 50 -3.82 8.41 -3.83
CA MET A 50 -4.22 8.49 -2.42
C MET A 50 -5.00 9.77 -2.14
N VAL A 51 -5.92 9.68 -1.19
CA VAL A 51 -6.59 10.82 -0.54
C VAL A 51 -6.28 10.79 0.95
N HIS A 52 -6.23 11.97 1.57
CA HIS A 52 -5.85 12.11 2.97
C HIS A 52 -6.92 12.89 3.72
N ASN A 53 -7.59 12.23 4.66
CA ASN A 53 -8.68 12.81 5.45
C ASN A 53 -8.32 12.88 6.93
N LEU A 54 -8.80 13.92 7.61
CA LEU A 54 -8.60 14.11 9.04
C LEU A 54 -9.63 13.29 9.82
N ILE A 55 -9.13 12.53 10.80
CA ILE A 55 -9.92 11.75 11.73
C ILE A 55 -9.65 12.24 13.15
N LEU A 56 -10.70 12.30 13.96
CA LEU A 56 -10.68 12.65 15.37
C LEU A 56 -11.06 11.42 16.20
N SER A 57 -10.14 10.91 17.01
CA SER A 57 -10.38 9.75 17.86
C SER A 57 -10.25 10.14 19.34
N SER A 58 -11.13 9.60 20.18
CA SER A 58 -11.02 9.77 21.63
C SER A 58 -9.93 8.85 22.17
N LEU A 59 -9.13 9.36 23.11
CA LEU A 59 -8.12 8.60 23.85
C LEU A 59 -8.68 7.94 25.12
N ARG A 60 -9.95 8.22 25.45
CA ARG A 60 -10.59 7.77 26.69
C ARG A 60 -11.76 6.83 26.42
N GLU A 61 -12.46 7.02 25.30
CA GLU A 61 -13.63 6.25 24.89
C GLU A 61 -13.43 5.67 23.48
N LYS A 62 -14.20 4.63 23.11
CA LYS A 62 -14.19 4.10 21.74
C LYS A 62 -15.08 4.95 20.82
N LYS A 63 -14.66 6.19 20.57
CA LYS A 63 -15.34 7.17 19.71
C LYS A 63 -14.38 7.72 18.65
N GLU A 64 -14.88 7.81 17.42
CA GLU A 64 -14.14 8.31 16.26
C GLU A 64 -15.06 9.13 15.35
N PHE A 65 -14.56 10.22 14.80
CA PHE A 65 -15.25 11.08 13.86
C PHE A 65 -14.35 11.39 12.67
N GLU A 66 -14.88 11.22 11.47
CA GLU A 66 -14.24 11.71 10.26
C GLU A 66 -14.54 13.20 10.11
N LEU A 67 -13.50 14.03 10.24
CA LEU A 67 -13.61 15.50 10.24
C LEU A 67 -13.65 16.07 8.82
N THR A 68 -12.99 15.44 7.87
CA THR A 68 -13.00 15.84 6.46
C THR A 68 -13.36 14.65 5.58
N ARG A 69 -14.04 14.94 4.46
CA ARG A 69 -14.39 13.98 3.42
C ARG A 69 -14.12 14.59 2.07
N GLY A 70 -13.61 13.79 1.15
CA GLY A 70 -13.37 14.22 -0.22
C GLY A 70 -12.13 13.59 -0.84
N SER A 71 -11.73 14.15 -1.97
CA SER A 71 -10.60 13.70 -2.79
C SER A 71 -9.37 14.61 -2.66
N GLU A 72 -9.43 15.58 -1.76
CA GLU A 72 -8.33 16.48 -1.43
C GLU A 72 -7.23 15.78 -0.61
N LEU A 73 -6.09 16.47 -0.49
CA LEU A 73 -4.98 16.05 0.36
C LEU A 73 -4.95 16.96 1.58
N HIS A 74 -5.23 16.41 2.76
CA HIS A 74 -5.07 17.08 4.05
C HIS A 74 -3.85 16.55 4.80
N SER A 75 -3.06 17.43 5.40
CA SER A 75 -1.85 17.07 6.14
C SER A 75 -1.54 18.04 7.27
N ASP A 76 -0.60 17.64 8.12
CA ASP A 76 -0.07 18.36 9.28
C ASP A 76 -1.15 18.96 10.20
N PRO A 77 -2.12 18.16 10.69
CA PRO A 77 -3.13 18.67 11.60
C PRO A 77 -2.49 19.01 12.96
N LYS A 78 -2.82 20.19 13.49
CA LYS A 78 -2.32 20.72 14.75
C LYS A 78 -3.43 21.38 15.57
N TRP A 79 -3.60 20.94 16.80
CA TRP A 79 -4.50 21.59 17.75
C TRP A 79 -4.01 23.00 18.07
N SER A 80 -4.94 23.95 18.20
CA SER A 80 -4.65 25.23 18.80
C SER A 80 -4.23 25.04 20.27
N PRO A 81 -3.38 25.90 20.83
CA PRO A 81 -2.93 25.77 22.23
C PRO A 81 -4.06 25.74 23.26
N ASP A 82 -5.20 26.36 22.96
CA ASP A 82 -6.40 26.35 23.81
C ASP A 82 -7.37 25.19 23.53
N GLY A 83 -7.06 24.35 22.53
CA GLY A 83 -7.84 23.18 22.17
C GLY A 83 -9.18 23.48 21.48
N THR A 84 -9.43 24.73 21.07
CA THR A 84 -10.72 25.12 20.46
C THR A 84 -10.77 24.91 18.95
N GLN A 85 -9.61 24.86 18.29
CA GLN A 85 -9.49 24.79 16.84
C GLN A 85 -8.45 23.75 16.41
N ILE A 86 -8.56 23.28 15.17
CA ILE A 86 -7.55 22.46 14.50
C ILE A 86 -7.13 23.20 13.23
N ALA A 87 -5.83 23.47 13.10
CA ALA A 87 -5.20 23.95 11.88
C ALA A 87 -4.64 22.77 11.08
N PHE A 88 -4.67 22.85 9.76
CA PHE A 88 -4.10 21.83 8.88
C PHE A 88 -3.79 22.41 7.50
N LEU A 89 -2.90 21.75 6.76
CA LEU A 89 -2.67 22.04 5.36
C LEU A 89 -3.69 21.30 4.49
N SER A 90 -4.20 21.97 3.47
CA SER A 90 -5.19 21.39 2.57
C SER A 90 -4.98 21.85 1.14
N SER A 91 -5.04 20.89 0.21
CA SER A 91 -5.08 21.13 -1.23
C SER A 91 -6.50 21.46 -1.75
N ARG A 92 -7.44 21.77 -0.85
CA ARG A 92 -8.82 22.14 -1.24
C ARG A 92 -8.80 23.45 -2.03
N PRO A 93 -9.59 23.55 -3.13
CA PRO A 93 -9.76 24.82 -3.83
C PRO A 93 -10.25 25.93 -2.90
N LEU A 94 -9.63 27.10 -2.98
CA LEU A 94 -10.08 28.28 -2.25
C LEU A 94 -11.50 28.70 -2.71
N PRO A 95 -12.38 29.15 -1.80
CA PRO A 95 -13.67 29.71 -2.17
C PRO A 95 -13.48 30.87 -3.17
N LYS A 96 -14.29 30.93 -4.23
CA LYS A 96 -14.13 31.95 -5.28
C LYS A 96 -14.26 33.38 -4.72
N GLY A 97 -13.13 34.08 -4.59
CA GLY A 97 -13.04 35.53 -4.40
C GLY A 97 -12.52 36.24 -5.67
N LYS A 98 -13.30 37.18 -6.21
CA LYS A 98 -13.12 38.12 -7.36
C LYS A 98 -12.36 37.76 -8.66
N ASN A 99 -11.48 36.76 -8.74
CA ASN A 99 -10.64 36.54 -9.94
C ASN A 99 -10.83 35.21 -10.69
N GLY A 100 -11.92 34.47 -10.44
CA GLY A 100 -12.58 33.59 -11.43
C GLY A 100 -11.79 32.47 -12.12
N ALA A 101 -10.49 32.29 -11.88
CA ALA A 101 -9.69 31.27 -12.51
C ALA A 101 -9.88 29.94 -11.78
N LYS A 102 -10.31 28.90 -12.50
CA LYS A 102 -10.04 27.52 -12.09
C LYS A 102 -8.53 27.35 -12.19
N GLU A 103 -7.80 27.44 -11.08
CA GLU A 103 -6.40 27.08 -11.08
C GLU A 103 -6.26 25.56 -11.26
N GLU A 104 -5.46 25.15 -12.25
CA GLU A 104 -4.95 23.78 -12.32
C GLU A 104 -4.05 23.55 -11.10
N GLY A 105 -4.51 22.69 -10.18
CA GLY A 105 -3.74 22.25 -9.01
C GLY A 105 -3.70 23.25 -7.86
N SER A 106 -4.73 23.21 -7.01
CA SER A 106 -4.76 24.00 -5.76
C SER A 106 -3.56 23.69 -4.87
N LYS A 107 -2.78 24.73 -4.53
CA LYS A 107 -1.65 24.65 -3.61
C LYS A 107 -2.12 24.48 -2.17
N ASN A 108 -1.26 23.93 -1.32
CA ASN A 108 -1.56 23.78 0.10
C ASN A 108 -1.71 25.16 0.75
N GLN A 109 -2.82 25.37 1.46
CA GLN A 109 -3.07 26.54 2.31
C GLN A 109 -3.33 26.08 3.74
N ILE A 110 -3.25 26.99 4.71
CA ILE A 110 -3.68 26.72 6.09
C ILE A 110 -5.20 26.87 6.16
N TRP A 111 -5.85 25.83 6.66
CA TRP A 111 -7.28 25.80 6.95
C TRP A 111 -7.50 25.61 8.44
N LEU A 112 -8.55 26.23 8.96
CA LEU A 112 -8.99 26.05 10.33
C LEU A 112 -10.35 25.36 10.37
N MET A 113 -10.59 24.60 11.44
CA MET A 113 -11.92 24.15 11.82
C MET A 113 -12.12 24.22 13.32
N ALA A 114 -13.36 24.49 13.74
CA ALA A 114 -13.75 24.46 15.15
C ALA A 114 -13.92 23.01 15.63
N THR A 115 -13.46 22.73 16.85
CA THR A 115 -13.50 21.38 17.45
C THR A 115 -14.90 20.93 17.86
N VAL A 116 -15.81 21.88 18.03
CA VAL A 116 -17.23 21.65 18.30
C VAL A 116 -18.05 21.33 17.04
N GLY A 117 -17.43 21.37 15.85
CA GLY A 117 -18.07 21.14 14.55
C GLY A 117 -18.24 22.40 13.71
N GLY A 118 -18.43 22.21 12.40
CA GLY A 118 -18.50 23.26 11.38
C GLY A 118 -17.68 22.90 10.14
N GLU A 119 -17.85 23.64 9.05
CA GLU A 119 -17.03 23.44 7.85
C GLU A 119 -15.65 24.10 8.00
N PRO A 120 -14.56 23.49 7.50
CA PRO A 120 -13.26 24.14 7.45
C PRO A 120 -13.27 25.40 6.58
N TRP A 121 -12.52 26.42 6.98
CA TRP A 121 -12.31 27.64 6.17
C TRP A 121 -10.81 27.94 5.99
N PRO A 122 -10.40 28.49 4.84
CA PRO A 122 -9.01 28.88 4.64
C PRO A 122 -8.71 30.15 5.43
N VAL A 123 -7.48 30.24 5.94
CA VAL A 123 -6.95 31.44 6.59
C VAL A 123 -5.71 32.01 5.90
N THR A 124 -5.23 31.35 4.83
CA THR A 124 -4.17 31.85 3.95
C THR A 124 -4.55 31.69 2.48
N GLU A 125 -3.98 32.55 1.63
CA GLU A 125 -4.16 32.56 0.18
C GLU A 125 -2.82 32.89 -0.53
N MET A 126 -1.72 32.23 -0.12
CA MET A 126 -0.38 32.49 -0.67
C MET A 126 -0.25 31.95 -2.10
N GLU A 127 0.33 32.71 -3.04
CA GLU A 127 0.43 32.28 -4.45
C GLU A 127 1.21 30.97 -4.61
N LYS A 128 2.33 30.83 -3.88
CA LYS A 128 3.18 29.64 -3.93
C LYS A 128 2.74 28.53 -2.96
N GLY A 129 1.73 28.78 -2.13
CA GLY A 129 1.27 27.87 -1.08
C GLY A 129 2.20 27.80 0.13
N ILE A 130 1.76 27.05 1.13
CA ILE A 130 2.41 26.94 2.44
C ILE A 130 3.29 25.68 2.47
N GLU A 131 4.53 25.83 2.92
CA GLU A 131 5.47 24.71 3.07
C GLU A 131 5.38 24.04 4.46
N GLY A 132 5.09 24.80 5.52
CA GLY A 132 4.83 24.29 6.87
C GLY A 132 4.36 25.39 7.82
N PHE A 133 3.76 25.03 8.95
CA PHE A 133 3.27 26.01 9.94
C PHE A 133 3.37 25.51 11.39
N GLN A 134 3.39 26.43 12.36
CA GLN A 134 3.32 26.16 13.79
C GLN A 134 2.48 27.23 14.51
N TRP A 135 1.65 26.80 15.46
CA TRP A 135 0.94 27.71 16.36
C TRP A 135 1.93 28.50 17.23
N THR A 136 1.63 29.78 17.47
CA THR A 136 2.41 30.67 18.36
C THR A 136 1.57 31.30 19.47
N GLY A 137 0.29 30.90 19.53
CA GLY A 137 -0.74 31.40 20.43
C GLY A 137 -2.10 30.91 19.92
N LYS A 138 -3.18 31.14 20.67
CA LYS A 138 -4.53 30.72 20.24
C LYS A 138 -5.03 31.42 18.97
N ASP A 139 -4.50 32.61 18.69
CA ASP A 139 -4.95 33.51 17.61
C ASP A 139 -3.84 33.77 16.57
N SER A 140 -2.70 33.07 16.63
CA SER A 140 -1.58 33.32 15.75
C SER A 140 -0.80 32.08 15.31
N ILE A 141 -0.37 32.10 14.05
CA ILE A 141 0.41 31.03 13.41
C ILE A 141 1.63 31.64 12.72
N VAL A 142 2.78 30.99 12.85
CA VAL A 142 3.97 31.27 12.02
C VAL A 142 4.09 30.16 10.98
N PHE A 143 4.39 30.53 9.75
CA PHE A 143 4.51 29.59 8.64
C PHE A 143 5.61 29.99 7.67
N THR A 144 6.00 29.05 6.82
CA THR A 144 6.93 29.28 5.71
C THR A 144 6.22 29.20 4.37
N SER A 145 6.59 30.10 3.46
CA SER A 145 6.11 30.14 2.08
C SER A 145 7.21 30.73 1.20
N ALA A 146 7.26 30.30 -0.06
CA ALA A 146 7.98 31.05 -1.07
C ALA A 146 7.27 32.39 -1.32
N GLU A 147 8.04 33.42 -1.67
CA GLU A 147 7.49 34.73 -2.05
C GLU A 147 6.68 34.65 -3.36
N ASP A 148 5.72 35.56 -3.51
CA ASP A 148 4.89 35.69 -4.71
C ASP A 148 5.74 35.91 -5.98
N SER A 149 5.16 35.58 -7.13
CA SER A 149 5.89 35.57 -8.39
C SER A 149 6.48 36.94 -8.72
N CYS A 150 7.77 36.96 -9.04
CA CYS A 150 8.44 38.17 -9.50
C CYS A 150 8.07 38.51 -10.96
N TYR A 151 8.55 39.66 -11.45
CA TYR A 151 8.33 40.07 -12.85
C TYR A 151 8.90 39.05 -13.86
N TYR A 152 10.06 38.44 -13.54
CA TYR A 152 10.68 37.43 -14.40
C TYR A 152 9.76 36.19 -14.56
N GLU A 153 9.31 35.59 -13.46
CA GLU A 153 8.40 34.44 -13.48
C GLU A 153 7.08 34.77 -14.20
N SER A 154 6.53 35.96 -13.91
CA SER A 154 5.30 36.45 -14.56
C SER A 154 5.46 36.58 -16.08
N LYS A 155 6.63 37.04 -16.54
CA LYS A 155 6.94 37.16 -17.97
C LYS A 155 7.05 35.79 -18.63
N ILE A 156 7.79 34.84 -18.03
CA ILE A 156 7.93 33.45 -18.53
C ILE A 156 6.55 32.79 -18.67
N LYS A 157 5.69 32.89 -17.65
CA LYS A 157 4.31 32.39 -17.68
C LYS A 157 3.49 33.03 -18.80
N THR A 158 3.61 34.35 -19.01
CA THR A 158 2.85 35.09 -20.04
C THR A 158 3.22 34.67 -21.45
N ILE A 159 4.52 34.47 -21.72
CA ILE A 159 4.98 33.99 -23.04
C ILE A 159 4.80 32.48 -23.23
N LYS A 160 4.29 31.78 -22.20
CA LYS A 160 4.08 30.32 -22.18
C LYS A 160 5.35 29.54 -22.47
N ASP A 161 6.50 30.07 -22.08
CA ASP A 161 7.75 29.34 -22.14
C ASP A 161 7.73 28.26 -21.06
N ASN A 162 7.70 27.00 -21.50
CA ASN A 162 7.67 25.83 -20.65
C ASN A 162 9.04 25.14 -20.57
N SER A 163 10.10 25.79 -21.04
CA SER A 163 11.48 25.41 -20.74
C SER A 163 11.83 25.82 -19.30
N TRP A 164 12.84 25.16 -18.72
CA TRP A 164 13.37 25.52 -17.41
C TRP A 164 14.89 25.65 -17.47
N VAL A 165 15.42 26.59 -16.69
CA VAL A 165 16.85 26.69 -16.40
C VAL A 165 17.14 25.72 -15.25
N VAL A 166 18.10 24.83 -15.45
CA VAL A 166 18.51 23.87 -14.41
C VAL A 166 19.29 24.63 -13.34
N GLU A 167 18.89 24.44 -12.07
CA GLU A 167 19.60 25.02 -10.91
C GLU A 167 19.69 26.55 -10.94
N ASP A 168 18.59 27.22 -11.31
CA ASP A 168 18.49 28.67 -11.40
C ASP A 168 18.46 29.35 -10.03
N ASP A 169 19.60 29.34 -9.33
CA ASP A 169 19.80 30.01 -8.04
C ASP A 169 19.48 31.52 -8.11
N GLU A 170 19.67 32.15 -9.28
CA GLU A 170 19.44 33.59 -9.48
C GLU A 170 17.95 33.96 -9.40
N HIS A 171 17.08 33.14 -9.99
CA HIS A 171 15.63 33.38 -10.03
C HIS A 171 14.84 32.52 -9.03
N ALA A 172 15.50 31.74 -8.19
CA ALA A 172 14.86 30.97 -7.14
C ALA A 172 14.18 31.88 -6.11
N ALA A 173 12.86 31.75 -5.96
CA ALA A 173 12.12 32.52 -4.96
C ALA A 173 12.61 32.19 -3.53
N PRO A 174 12.85 33.19 -2.66
CA PRO A 174 13.20 32.94 -1.27
C PRO A 174 12.02 32.31 -0.53
N VAL A 175 12.31 31.43 0.43
CA VAL A 175 11.32 30.91 1.39
C VAL A 175 11.53 31.62 2.71
N ARG A 176 10.48 32.25 3.22
CA ARG A 176 10.52 33.19 4.34
C ARG A 176 9.54 32.83 5.44
N PHE A 177 9.76 33.38 6.62
CA PHE A 177 8.76 33.33 7.68
C PHE A 177 7.70 34.40 7.50
N PHE A 178 6.46 34.00 7.75
CA PHE A 178 5.30 34.87 7.84
C PHE A 178 4.55 34.58 9.12
N LYS A 179 3.89 35.59 9.68
CA LYS A 179 2.98 35.49 10.82
C LYS A 179 1.56 35.83 10.36
N LEU A 180 0.64 34.92 10.61
CA LEU A 180 -0.79 35.12 10.48
C LEU A 180 -1.38 35.52 11.83
N ASP A 181 -2.09 36.64 11.86
CA ASP A 181 -3.07 36.96 12.90
C ASP A 181 -4.45 36.47 12.44
N ILE A 182 -5.03 35.51 13.16
CA ILE A 182 -6.24 34.80 12.74
C ILE A 182 -7.48 35.71 12.79
N PRO A 183 -7.75 36.47 13.87
CA PRO A 183 -8.94 37.31 13.95
C PRO A 183 -9.01 38.37 12.85
N SER A 184 -7.88 39.03 12.56
CA SER A 184 -7.82 40.07 11.51
C SER A 184 -7.55 39.50 10.11
N ARG A 185 -7.10 38.24 10.01
CA ARG A 185 -6.59 37.59 8.78
C ARG A 185 -5.43 38.34 8.14
N THR A 186 -4.65 39.06 8.95
CA THR A 186 -3.51 39.83 8.44
C THR A 186 -2.26 38.96 8.43
N ILE A 187 -1.56 38.94 7.30
CA ILE A 187 -0.28 38.24 7.14
C ILE A 187 0.85 39.27 7.16
N LYS A 188 1.84 39.07 8.03
CA LYS A 188 3.04 39.90 8.13
C LYS A 188 4.28 39.06 7.83
N ARG A 189 5.13 39.52 6.91
CA ARG A 189 6.46 38.96 6.70
C ARG A 189 7.35 39.21 7.93
N LEU A 190 8.07 38.18 8.38
CA LEU A 190 8.97 38.24 9.53
C LEU A 190 10.46 38.30 9.15
N THR A 191 10.83 37.84 7.95
CA THR A 191 12.24 37.78 7.52
C THR A 191 12.47 38.39 6.15
N GLU A 192 13.70 38.84 5.91
CA GLU A 192 14.16 39.46 4.66
C GLU A 192 15.25 38.63 3.95
N ASN A 193 15.37 37.35 4.32
CA ASN A 193 16.36 36.44 3.73
C ASN A 193 16.15 36.28 2.21
N LYS A 194 17.24 35.98 1.49
CA LYS A 194 17.24 35.80 0.03
C LYS A 194 17.30 34.33 -0.40
N ASP A 195 17.66 33.47 0.54
CA ASP A 195 17.76 32.03 0.39
C ASP A 195 16.42 31.34 0.74
N ARG A 196 16.44 30.01 0.84
CA ARG A 196 15.25 29.21 1.14
C ARG A 196 15.34 28.57 2.51
N ILE A 197 14.44 28.94 3.44
CA ILE A 197 14.24 28.18 4.67
C ILE A 197 13.71 26.78 4.29
N SER A 198 14.40 25.73 4.75
CA SER A 198 14.13 24.33 4.41
C SER A 198 13.67 23.48 5.60
N VAL A 199 14.10 23.85 6.81
CA VAL A 199 13.66 23.27 8.08
C VAL A 199 13.42 24.43 9.03
N PHE A 200 12.39 24.35 9.86
CA PHE A 200 12.19 25.33 10.92
C PHE A 200 11.51 24.76 12.17
N SER A 201 11.65 25.48 13.27
CA SER A 201 10.85 25.28 14.48
C SER A 201 10.75 26.59 15.27
N VAL A 202 9.56 26.88 15.76
CA VAL A 202 9.23 28.09 16.51
C VAL A 202 9.16 27.76 18.00
N SER A 203 9.66 28.65 18.86
CA SER A 203 9.59 28.49 20.30
C SER A 203 8.14 28.50 20.79
N PRO A 204 7.80 27.84 21.92
CA PRO A 204 6.42 27.72 22.39
C PRO A 204 5.71 29.06 22.66
N ASP A 205 6.48 30.10 22.99
CA ASP A 205 5.99 31.47 23.19
C ASP A 205 5.88 32.29 21.88
N GLY A 206 6.32 31.73 20.77
CA GLY A 206 6.34 32.39 19.46
C GLY A 206 7.35 33.53 19.31
N SER A 207 8.25 33.73 20.30
CA SER A 207 9.20 34.84 20.28
C SER A 207 10.46 34.56 19.45
N LYS A 208 10.80 33.28 19.24
CA LYS A 208 12.00 32.84 18.51
C LYS A 208 11.70 31.76 17.50
N ALA A 209 12.57 31.61 16.51
CA ALA A 209 12.54 30.47 15.61
C ALA A 209 13.95 30.04 15.21
N LEU A 210 14.15 28.73 15.11
CA LEU A 210 15.30 28.13 14.44
C LEU A 210 14.92 27.88 12.98
N ALA A 211 15.82 28.20 12.06
CA ALA A 211 15.69 27.87 10.65
C ALA A 211 16.99 27.33 10.05
N VAL A 212 16.87 26.38 9.13
CA VAL A 212 17.97 25.93 8.26
C VAL A 212 17.77 26.53 6.87
N HIS A 213 18.68 27.40 6.48
CA HIS A 213 18.65 28.14 5.23
C HIS A 213 19.46 27.40 4.17
N ASN A 214 18.78 26.86 3.15
CA ASN A 214 19.45 26.31 1.99
C ASN A 214 19.87 27.44 1.04
N GLN A 215 21.17 27.61 0.89
CA GLN A 215 21.79 28.70 0.13
C GLN A 215 21.97 28.39 -1.36
N SER A 216 21.83 27.13 -1.79
CA SER A 216 21.91 26.75 -3.20
C SER A 216 21.01 25.57 -3.51
N LEU A 217 20.33 25.63 -4.66
CA LEU A 217 19.57 24.52 -5.21
C LEU A 217 20.46 23.29 -5.51
N ARG A 218 21.77 23.51 -5.66
CA ARG A 218 22.78 22.46 -5.89
C ARG A 218 23.24 21.74 -4.64
N TYR A 219 22.85 22.17 -3.44
CA TYR A 219 23.35 21.57 -2.21
C TYR A 219 23.05 20.05 -2.14
N GLY A 220 21.88 19.62 -2.61
CA GLY A 220 21.54 18.20 -2.71
C GLY A 220 22.46 17.43 -3.67
N TYR A 221 22.92 18.08 -4.74
CA TYR A 221 23.80 17.50 -5.76
C TYR A 221 25.26 17.40 -5.30
N ASP A 222 25.86 18.51 -4.85
CA ASP A 222 27.33 18.60 -4.64
C ASP A 222 27.78 18.99 -3.22
N GLN A 223 26.86 19.43 -2.36
CA GLN A 223 27.12 19.94 -1.01
C GLN A 223 28.21 21.03 -0.88
N LYS A 224 28.55 21.77 -1.95
CA LYS A 224 29.64 22.76 -1.91
C LYS A 224 29.29 24.03 -1.15
N ILE A 225 28.04 24.48 -1.26
CA ILE A 225 27.54 25.65 -0.52
C ILE A 225 26.64 25.13 0.60
N PRO A 226 27.16 25.00 1.83
CA PRO A 226 26.42 24.40 2.94
C PRO A 226 25.23 25.29 3.37
N PRO A 227 24.16 24.70 3.92
CA PRO A 227 23.13 25.45 4.61
C PRO A 227 23.71 26.20 5.81
N VAL A 228 23.05 27.30 6.19
CA VAL A 228 23.34 28.01 7.45
C VAL A 228 22.18 27.83 8.41
N VAL A 229 22.49 27.76 9.71
CA VAL A 229 21.50 27.62 10.77
C VAL A 229 21.33 28.97 11.44
N VAL A 230 20.10 29.49 11.44
CA VAL A 230 19.80 30.84 11.93
C VAL A 230 18.80 30.75 13.07
N LEU A 231 19.12 31.43 14.17
CA LEU A 231 18.22 31.66 15.29
C LEU A 231 17.67 33.08 15.20
N TYR A 232 16.36 33.19 15.00
CA TYR A 232 15.60 34.43 14.93
C TYR A 232 15.04 34.81 16.30
N ASP A 233 15.08 36.11 16.62
CA ASP A 233 14.32 36.73 17.71
C ASP A 233 13.33 37.72 17.08
N PHE A 234 12.06 37.32 17.00
CA PHE A 234 11.02 38.10 16.32
C PHE A 234 10.63 39.36 17.11
N GLU A 235 10.81 39.37 18.43
CA GLU A 235 10.53 40.54 19.26
C GLU A 235 11.59 41.62 19.07
N LYS A 236 12.87 41.22 19.07
CA LYS A 236 14.00 42.13 18.86
C LYS A 236 14.26 42.43 17.39
N GLN A 237 13.54 41.77 16.48
CA GLN A 237 13.73 41.85 15.02
C GLN A 237 15.20 41.63 14.62
N ASN A 238 15.85 40.66 15.26
CA ASN A 238 17.22 40.30 14.95
C ASN A 238 17.34 38.80 14.67
N SER A 239 18.49 38.43 14.13
CA SER A 239 18.82 37.05 13.83
C SER A 239 20.30 36.83 14.06
N GLN A 240 20.67 35.62 14.41
CA GLN A 240 22.05 35.21 14.62
C GLN A 240 22.27 33.88 13.92
N GLU A 241 23.31 33.79 13.09
CA GLU A 241 23.82 32.50 12.65
C GLU A 241 24.41 31.74 13.85
N ILE A 242 23.99 30.49 14.01
CA ILE A 242 24.47 29.58 15.04
C ILE A 242 24.98 28.32 14.38
N LEU A 243 25.78 27.53 15.10
CA LEU A 243 26.41 26.31 14.57
C LEU A 243 27.31 26.55 13.34
N GLY A 244 27.65 27.81 13.03
CA GLY A 244 28.49 28.17 11.90
C GLY A 244 29.83 27.44 11.95
N GLY A 245 30.24 26.86 10.81
CA GLY A 245 31.45 26.04 10.71
C GLY A 245 31.34 24.63 11.30
N LEU A 246 30.26 24.33 12.04
CA LEU A 246 29.94 22.97 12.47
C LEU A 246 29.09 22.33 11.36
N ARG A 247 29.49 21.17 10.84
CA ARG A 247 28.73 20.41 9.82
C ARG A 247 27.50 19.72 10.43
N ILE A 248 26.68 20.50 11.13
CA ILE A 248 25.57 20.07 11.97
C ILE A 248 24.33 20.83 11.50
N TYR A 249 23.41 20.12 10.86
CA TYR A 249 22.16 20.70 10.34
C TYR A 249 20.96 20.07 11.06
N PRO A 250 20.23 20.85 11.87
CA PRO A 250 19.03 20.38 12.56
C PRO A 250 17.95 19.86 11.59
N GLU A 251 17.37 18.69 11.87
CA GLU A 251 16.22 18.14 11.13
C GLU A 251 14.92 18.15 11.97
N VAL A 252 15.02 17.85 13.27
CA VAL A 252 13.88 17.83 14.19
C VAL A 252 14.28 18.52 15.48
N VAL A 253 13.51 19.52 15.88
CA VAL A 253 13.78 20.39 17.04
C VAL A 253 12.67 20.24 18.08
N ARG A 254 13.04 20.27 19.36
CA ARG A 254 12.13 20.30 20.51
C ARG A 254 12.61 21.34 21.52
N TRP A 255 11.81 22.38 21.73
CA TRP A 255 12.16 23.49 22.60
C TRP A 255 12.02 23.17 24.09
N THR A 256 12.88 23.78 24.88
CA THR A 256 12.80 23.89 26.34
C THR A 256 12.74 25.37 26.72
N LYS A 257 12.77 25.72 28.00
CA LYS A 257 12.79 27.13 28.43
C LYS A 257 14.16 27.79 28.20
N GLU A 258 15.24 27.04 28.40
CA GLU A 258 16.61 27.54 28.38
C GLU A 258 17.28 27.36 27.00
N GLY A 259 16.75 26.46 26.17
CA GLY A 259 17.36 26.09 24.90
C GLY A 259 16.48 25.13 24.10
N PHE A 260 17.08 24.28 23.28
CA PHE A 260 16.35 23.27 22.52
C PHE A 260 17.20 22.02 22.25
N TYR A 261 16.53 20.88 22.25
CA TYR A 261 17.09 19.66 21.67
C TYR A 261 16.89 19.68 20.17
N PHE A 262 17.86 19.13 19.44
CA PHE A 262 17.71 18.91 18.02
C PHE A 262 18.49 17.67 17.57
N SER A 263 17.92 16.95 16.62
CA SER A 263 18.61 15.85 15.95
C SER A 263 19.29 16.33 14.67
N SER A 264 20.42 15.73 14.32
CA SER A 264 21.09 15.93 13.03
C SER A 264 21.71 14.64 12.52
N ARG A 265 22.28 14.69 11.32
CA ARG A 265 23.01 13.57 10.72
C ARG A 265 24.50 13.66 11.00
N LEU A 266 25.09 12.54 11.42
CA LEU A 266 26.53 12.38 11.60
C LEU A 266 27.10 11.42 10.55
N SER A 267 28.02 11.93 9.73
CA SER A 267 28.83 11.16 8.78
C SER A 267 30.32 11.29 9.12
N ASN A 268 31.11 10.27 8.82
CA ASN A 268 32.57 10.30 8.98
C ASN A 268 33.30 10.87 7.75
N HIS A 269 32.60 11.17 6.64
CA HIS A 269 33.24 11.73 5.46
C HIS A 269 33.58 13.22 5.67
N PRO A 270 34.79 13.68 5.30
CA PRO A 270 35.24 15.03 5.60
C PRO A 270 34.45 16.14 4.89
N GLN A 271 33.81 15.82 3.76
CA GLN A 271 33.08 16.80 2.94
C GLN A 271 31.56 16.57 2.91
N TYR A 272 31.12 15.31 2.88
CA TYR A 272 29.74 14.95 2.54
C TYR A 272 28.97 14.46 3.77
N VAL A 273 27.73 14.89 3.93
CA VAL A 273 26.81 14.44 4.98
C VAL A 273 25.80 13.47 4.36
N ILE A 274 26.29 12.28 4.00
CA ILE A 274 25.53 11.13 3.51
C ILE A 274 26.01 9.87 4.23
N ALA A 275 25.27 8.75 4.11
CA ALA A 275 25.54 7.50 4.83
C ALA A 275 25.79 7.79 6.32
N ALA A 276 24.80 8.43 6.94
CA ALA A 276 24.92 9.04 8.25
C ALA A 276 23.98 8.39 9.26
N ILE A 277 24.39 8.35 10.52
CA ILE A 277 23.53 8.00 11.65
C ILE A 277 22.84 9.24 12.21
N ALA A 278 21.66 9.05 12.82
CA ALA A 278 20.97 10.13 13.51
C ALA A 278 21.53 10.29 14.93
N VAL A 279 21.90 11.52 15.28
CA VAL A 279 22.45 11.90 16.60
C VAL A 279 21.63 13.02 17.21
N LEU A 280 21.77 13.23 18.52
CA LEU A 280 21.03 14.22 19.29
C LEU A 280 21.97 15.25 19.91
N HIS A 281 21.55 16.51 19.91
CA HIS A 281 22.26 17.64 20.48
C HIS A 281 21.32 18.48 21.34
N TYR A 282 21.88 19.27 22.24
CA TYR A 282 21.20 20.33 22.97
C TYR A 282 21.91 21.66 22.70
N TYR A 283 21.17 22.68 22.29
CA TYR A 283 21.68 24.04 22.16
C TYR A 283 21.20 24.88 23.33
N ASP A 284 22.16 25.47 24.07
CA ASP A 284 21.87 26.41 25.15
C ASP A 284 21.89 27.84 24.60
N ILE A 285 20.78 28.58 24.78
CA ILE A 285 20.64 29.93 24.22
C ILE A 285 21.50 30.95 24.97
N ALA A 286 21.71 30.75 26.28
CA ALA A 286 22.44 31.68 27.11
C ALA A 286 23.96 31.58 26.85
N THR A 287 24.50 30.37 26.76
CA THR A 287 25.92 30.15 26.46
C THR A 287 26.22 30.19 24.95
N LYS A 288 25.21 30.00 24.11
CA LYS A 288 25.31 29.88 22.64
C LYS A 288 26.13 28.66 22.20
N GLU A 289 26.08 27.59 22.99
CA GLU A 289 26.84 26.37 22.74
C GLU A 289 25.91 25.21 22.36
N ALA A 290 26.35 24.39 21.40
CA ALA A 290 25.75 23.10 21.11
C ALA A 290 26.53 21.98 21.78
N ILE A 291 25.83 21.14 22.52
CA ILE A 291 26.39 20.01 23.26
C ILE A 291 25.81 18.72 22.66
N SER A 292 26.68 17.80 22.26
CA SER A 292 26.26 16.46 21.85
C SER A 292 25.68 15.69 23.04
N VAL A 293 24.52 15.08 22.85
CA VAL A 293 23.88 14.23 23.87
C VAL A 293 24.42 12.81 23.71
N ASP A 294 25.12 12.31 24.74
CA ASP A 294 25.58 10.93 24.78
C ASP A 294 24.40 9.98 24.98
N LEU A 295 23.97 9.34 23.89
CA LEU A 295 22.91 8.34 23.90
C LEU A 295 23.34 7.02 24.57
N LYS A 296 24.64 6.83 24.88
CA LYS A 296 25.20 5.54 25.31
C LYS A 296 24.86 4.40 24.35
N TRP A 297 24.74 4.75 23.07
CA TRP A 297 24.32 3.85 22.01
C TRP A 297 24.97 4.29 20.69
N ALA A 298 26.08 3.63 20.32
CA ALA A 298 26.92 4.06 19.20
C ALA A 298 26.21 4.04 17.83
N LYS A 299 25.12 3.25 17.70
CA LYS A 299 24.32 3.18 16.47
C LYS A 299 23.44 4.41 16.24
N GLY A 300 23.28 5.28 17.26
CA GLY A 300 22.47 6.49 17.20
C GLY A 300 20.97 6.24 17.35
N LEU A 301 20.19 7.28 17.05
CA LEU A 301 18.73 7.19 16.95
C LEU A 301 18.33 6.36 15.73
N ALA A 302 17.19 5.67 15.82
CA ALA A 302 16.61 4.95 14.71
C ALA A 302 16.18 5.86 13.54
N SER A 303 15.82 7.12 13.85
CA SER A 303 15.53 8.19 12.89
C SER A 303 15.74 9.54 13.59
N THR A 304 15.94 10.62 12.82
CA THR A 304 16.03 11.98 13.38
C THR A 304 14.77 12.40 14.14
N SER A 305 13.61 11.87 13.78
CA SER A 305 12.34 12.15 14.46
C SER A 305 12.03 11.27 15.67
N HIS A 306 12.86 10.29 16.01
CA HIS A 306 12.52 9.27 17.00
C HIS A 306 12.91 9.62 18.45
N TYR A 307 12.64 10.85 18.87
CA TYR A 307 12.76 11.27 20.27
C TYR A 307 11.63 12.23 20.66
N GLU A 308 11.20 12.15 21.93
CA GLU A 308 10.20 13.07 22.49
C GLU A 308 10.59 13.49 23.91
N LEU A 309 10.32 14.76 24.25
CA LEU A 309 10.70 15.31 25.55
C LEU A 309 9.79 14.82 26.68
N THR A 310 10.38 14.52 27.82
CA THR A 310 9.69 14.27 29.11
C THR A 310 10.00 15.38 30.09
N GLN A 311 9.35 15.36 31.26
CA GLN A 311 9.41 16.48 32.21
C GLN A 311 10.83 16.71 32.74
N ASP A 312 11.64 15.66 32.71
CA ASP A 312 12.98 15.55 33.28
C ASP A 312 14.04 15.11 32.26
N GLY A 313 13.69 15.02 30.96
CA GLY A 313 14.57 14.50 29.93
C GLY A 313 13.86 14.18 28.62
N PHE A 314 14.03 12.94 28.12
CA PHE A 314 13.42 12.49 26.87
C PHE A 314 13.35 10.96 26.76
N ILE A 315 12.50 10.48 25.87
CA ILE A 315 12.51 9.09 25.38
C ILE A 315 13.00 9.04 23.94
N ALA A 316 13.62 7.93 23.53
CA ALA A 316 14.13 7.73 22.17
C ALA A 316 13.97 6.29 21.67
N LEU A 317 13.73 6.11 20.37
CA LEU A 317 13.98 4.84 19.68
C LEU A 317 15.40 4.86 19.11
N LEU A 318 16.19 3.90 19.52
CA LEU A 318 17.59 3.72 19.15
C LEU A 318 17.72 2.65 18.06
N ALA A 319 18.67 2.85 17.16
CA ALA A 319 18.91 1.94 16.05
C ALA A 319 19.43 0.57 16.51
N ASP A 320 18.79 -0.55 16.17
CA ASP A 320 19.23 -1.88 16.65
C ASP A 320 18.92 -3.07 15.72
N GLY A 321 19.55 -3.07 14.54
CA GLY A 321 19.48 -4.22 13.61
C GLY A 321 18.11 -4.38 12.96
N LEU A 322 17.45 -5.52 13.15
CA LEU A 322 16.07 -5.74 12.67
C LEU A 322 14.98 -5.02 13.49
N TYR A 323 15.34 -4.43 14.62
CA TYR A 323 14.42 -3.78 15.56
C TYR A 323 14.92 -2.39 15.96
N TYR A 324 14.15 -1.73 16.81
CA TYR A 324 14.62 -0.56 17.56
C TYR A 324 14.66 -0.86 19.05
N LYS A 325 15.57 -0.19 19.75
CA LYS A 325 15.66 -0.23 21.20
C LYS A 325 15.07 1.04 21.81
N ALA A 326 14.01 0.90 22.60
CA ALA A 326 13.36 2.03 23.26
C ALA A 326 14.06 2.36 24.59
N ALA A 327 14.46 3.62 24.77
CA ALA A 327 15.17 4.08 25.96
C ALA A 327 14.60 5.41 26.50
N ARG A 328 14.79 5.62 27.80
CA ARG A 328 14.50 6.87 28.51
C ARG A 328 15.79 7.45 29.08
N TYR A 329 15.91 8.76 28.95
CA TYR A 329 17.02 9.57 29.45
C TYR A 329 16.46 10.62 30.39
N TYR A 330 17.08 10.75 31.56
CA TYR A 330 16.63 11.68 32.60
C TYR A 330 17.81 12.12 33.46
N LYS A 331 17.66 13.24 34.18
CA LYS A 331 18.70 13.75 35.07
C LYS A 331 18.42 13.41 36.54
N GLU A 332 19.42 12.89 37.24
CA GLU A 332 19.48 12.83 38.71
C GLU A 332 20.54 13.85 39.18
N GLY A 333 20.08 15.03 39.63
CA GLY A 333 20.97 16.17 39.83
C GLY A 333 21.54 16.67 38.50
N SER A 334 22.87 16.75 38.38
CA SER A 334 23.56 17.11 37.13
C SER A 334 23.93 15.91 36.25
N VAL A 335 23.63 14.68 36.69
CA VAL A 335 24.08 13.44 36.04
C VAL A 335 22.97 12.87 35.16
N TRP A 336 23.30 12.59 33.91
CA TRP A 336 22.42 11.86 33.00
C TRP A 336 22.36 10.37 33.33
N LYS A 337 21.14 9.86 33.43
CA LYS A 337 20.80 8.45 33.59
C LYS A 337 20.05 7.97 32.36
N GLN A 338 20.20 6.67 32.09
CA GLN A 338 19.56 6.00 30.98
C GLN A 338 18.98 4.68 31.48
N THR A 339 17.75 4.39 31.09
CA THR A 339 17.07 3.12 31.33
C THR A 339 16.35 2.70 30.04
N PHE A 340 16.09 1.40 29.87
CA PHE A 340 15.31 0.93 28.74
C PHE A 340 13.82 0.96 29.09
N LEU A 341 12.99 1.27 28.10
CA LEU A 341 11.55 1.23 28.28
C LEU A 341 11.05 -0.22 28.35
N GLU A 342 10.01 -0.42 29.15
CA GLU A 342 9.30 -1.68 29.34
C GLU A 342 7.87 -1.55 28.84
N GLY A 343 7.35 -2.57 28.17
CA GLY A 343 5.97 -2.59 27.68
C GLY A 343 5.69 -3.84 26.83
N GLU A 344 4.43 -4.28 26.81
CA GLU A 344 3.99 -5.51 26.13
C GLU A 344 4.31 -5.54 24.63
N HIS A 345 4.27 -4.38 23.97
CA HIS A 345 4.43 -4.27 22.52
C HIS A 345 5.89 -4.06 22.06
N LEU A 346 6.84 -3.87 22.97
CA LEU A 346 8.25 -3.83 22.60
C LEU A 346 8.76 -5.24 22.24
N PRO A 347 9.66 -5.40 21.24
CA PRO A 347 10.37 -4.36 20.48
C PRO A 347 9.68 -3.95 19.16
N TYR A 348 8.40 -4.26 18.98
CA TYR A 348 7.66 -4.04 17.72
C TYR A 348 7.09 -2.61 17.56
N ILE A 349 7.53 -1.68 18.42
CA ILE A 349 7.20 -0.27 18.31
C ILE A 349 8.26 0.40 17.44
N PHE A 350 7.84 1.04 16.35
CA PHE A 350 8.77 1.64 15.38
C PHE A 350 8.54 3.13 15.13
N PHE A 351 7.53 3.72 15.77
CA PHE A 351 7.25 5.16 15.75
C PHE A 351 6.39 5.52 16.98
N TRP A 352 6.53 6.75 17.49
CA TRP A 352 5.62 7.30 18.49
C TRP A 352 5.48 8.83 18.40
N THR A 353 4.46 9.34 19.07
CA THR A 353 4.30 10.75 19.45
C THR A 353 3.80 10.82 20.89
N LEU A 354 4.15 11.89 21.60
CA LEU A 354 3.83 12.09 23.01
C LEU A 354 3.01 13.38 23.20
N SER A 355 2.04 13.36 24.12
CA SER A 355 1.20 14.52 24.42
C SER A 355 2.01 15.69 25.02
N ALA A 356 1.46 16.90 24.97
CA ALA A 356 2.04 18.07 25.62
C ALA A 356 2.17 17.90 27.15
N SER A 357 1.31 17.09 27.78
CA SER A 357 1.42 16.70 29.20
C SER A 357 2.52 15.66 29.46
N GLN A 358 3.11 15.12 28.40
CA GLN A 358 4.23 14.16 28.41
C GLN A 358 3.89 12.82 29.06
N SER A 359 2.62 12.41 28.96
CA SER A 359 2.07 11.23 29.61
C SER A 359 1.32 10.30 28.65
N ASP A 360 0.57 10.85 27.70
CA ASP A 360 -0.22 10.06 26.75
C ASP A 360 0.64 9.82 25.50
N LEU A 361 0.90 8.56 25.22
CA LEU A 361 1.74 8.10 24.12
C LEU A 361 0.86 7.50 23.03
N ILE A 362 1.03 7.93 21.79
CA ILE A 362 0.50 7.22 20.63
C ILE A 362 1.65 6.60 19.87
N TYR A 363 1.57 5.31 19.55
CA TYR A 363 2.65 4.61 18.87
C TYR A 363 2.15 3.61 17.83
N ALA A 364 3.02 3.36 16.84
CA ALA A 364 2.80 2.38 15.79
C ALA A 364 3.36 1.03 16.23
N PHE A 365 2.54 -0.02 16.14
CA PHE A 365 2.87 -1.41 16.44
C PHE A 365 2.67 -2.27 15.20
N SER A 366 3.67 -3.08 14.85
CA SER A 366 3.63 -3.88 13.63
C SER A 366 4.52 -5.12 13.72
N LYS A 367 4.13 -6.18 13.01
CA LYS A 367 4.90 -7.42 12.86
C LYS A 367 4.86 -7.85 11.40
N PRO A 368 5.74 -8.76 10.95
CA PRO A 368 5.71 -9.25 9.58
C PRO A 368 4.36 -9.87 9.15
N ASP A 369 3.57 -10.34 10.11
CA ASP A 369 2.23 -10.93 9.96
C ASP A 369 1.09 -10.08 10.54
N LEU A 370 1.38 -8.83 10.92
CA LEU A 370 0.40 -7.88 11.45
C LEU A 370 0.62 -6.49 10.84
N PRO A 371 -0.23 -6.07 9.88
CA PRO A 371 -0.22 -4.71 9.34
C PRO A 371 -0.28 -3.67 10.43
N THR A 372 0.42 -2.56 10.23
CA THR A 372 0.61 -1.51 11.24
C THR A 372 -0.72 -1.09 11.88
N GLN A 373 -0.78 -1.22 13.21
CA GLN A 373 -1.87 -0.72 14.05
C GLN A 373 -1.35 0.37 14.97
N TRP A 374 -2.23 1.30 15.35
CA TRP A 374 -1.88 2.40 16.24
C TRP A 374 -2.52 2.23 17.60
N TYR A 375 -1.74 2.47 18.65
CA TYR A 375 -2.17 2.32 20.04
C TYR A 375 -1.97 3.62 20.80
N HIS A 376 -2.91 3.89 21.70
CA HIS A 376 -2.75 4.83 22.81
C HIS A 376 -2.28 4.08 24.05
N ALA A 377 -1.36 4.66 24.81
CA ALA A 377 -0.91 4.15 26.10
C ALA A 377 -0.53 5.30 27.03
N VAL A 378 -0.27 4.96 28.30
CA VAL A 378 0.29 5.89 29.28
C VAL A 378 1.77 5.59 29.48
N LEU A 379 2.60 6.61 29.33
CA LEU A 379 4.01 6.58 29.70
C LEU A 379 4.14 7.04 31.16
N GLU A 380 4.65 6.17 32.01
CA GLU A 380 4.96 6.49 33.40
C GLU A 380 6.37 5.98 33.72
N ASN A 381 7.30 6.93 33.92
CA ASN A 381 8.73 6.64 34.05
C ASN A 381 9.23 5.75 32.88
N GLN A 382 9.72 4.55 33.18
CA GLN A 382 10.21 3.61 32.17
C GLN A 382 9.15 2.66 31.60
N LYS A 383 7.88 2.78 32.01
CA LYS A 383 6.83 1.82 31.65
C LYS A 383 5.82 2.43 30.67
N ILE A 384 5.58 1.73 29.57
CA ILE A 384 4.45 1.95 28.66
C ILE A 384 3.32 1.03 29.11
N GLN A 385 2.24 1.62 29.63
CA GLN A 385 1.17 0.91 30.31
C GLN A 385 -0.17 1.09 29.61
N ASN A 386 -1.06 0.11 29.81
CA ASN A 386 -2.45 0.13 29.37
C ASN A 386 -2.62 0.41 27.86
N PRO A 387 -1.94 -0.33 26.97
CA PRO A 387 -2.08 -0.14 25.54
C PRO A 387 -3.52 -0.41 25.08
N LYS A 388 -4.10 0.54 24.33
CA LYS A 388 -5.44 0.44 23.76
C LYS A 388 -5.37 0.73 22.27
N LEU A 389 -5.96 -0.14 21.47
CA LEU A 389 -6.04 0.04 20.02
C LEU A 389 -6.80 1.35 19.72
N LEU A 390 -6.16 2.25 18.98
CA LEU A 390 -6.70 3.56 18.63
C LEU A 390 -7.39 3.54 17.27
N THR A 391 -6.82 2.82 16.29
CA THR A 391 -7.35 2.75 14.92
C THR A 391 -7.64 1.30 14.52
N GLU A 392 -8.73 1.07 13.79
CA GLU A 392 -9.00 -0.22 13.14
C GLU A 392 -8.90 -0.05 11.62
N LEU A 393 -7.72 -0.34 11.08
CA LEU A 393 -7.44 -0.22 9.64
C LEU A 393 -7.42 -1.60 8.97
N ASN A 394 -7.78 -1.63 7.68
CA ASN A 394 -7.59 -2.78 6.80
C ASN A 394 -8.24 -4.10 7.28
N PRO A 395 -9.55 -4.12 7.61
CA PRO A 395 -10.21 -5.32 8.12
C PRO A 395 -10.22 -6.50 7.12
N HIS A 396 -10.01 -6.25 5.82
CA HIS A 396 -9.93 -7.30 4.79
C HIS A 396 -8.78 -8.28 5.02
N TYR A 397 -7.71 -7.86 5.69
CA TYR A 397 -6.59 -8.72 6.03
C TYR A 397 -6.94 -9.86 7.01
N LYS A 398 -8.03 -9.74 7.80
CA LYS A 398 -8.48 -10.81 8.71
C LYS A 398 -8.78 -12.12 7.98
N LYS A 399 -9.09 -12.06 6.67
CA LYS A 399 -9.38 -13.21 5.81
C LYS A 399 -8.17 -13.70 5.02
N ARG A 400 -6.99 -13.14 5.23
CA ARG A 400 -5.76 -13.52 4.52
C ARG A 400 -4.88 -14.39 5.41
N ARG A 401 -4.16 -15.31 4.78
CA ARG A 401 -3.12 -16.11 5.43
C ARG A 401 -1.79 -15.41 5.28
N PHE A 402 -1.18 -14.95 6.37
CA PHE A 402 0.13 -14.32 6.32
C PHE A 402 1.26 -15.35 6.20
N ALA A 403 2.34 -14.96 5.51
CA ALA A 403 3.57 -15.70 5.49
C ALA A 403 4.22 -15.70 6.87
N ARG A 404 4.64 -16.87 7.36
CA ARG A 404 5.47 -16.96 8.56
C ARG A 404 6.82 -16.29 8.26
N ALA A 405 7.28 -15.41 9.15
CA ALA A 405 8.61 -14.82 9.09
C ALA A 405 9.57 -15.44 10.14
N GLU A 406 10.86 -15.44 9.85
CA GLU A 406 11.96 -15.81 10.75
C GLU A 406 13.10 -14.82 10.57
N SER A 407 13.65 -14.30 11.67
CA SER A 407 14.89 -13.53 11.64
C SER A 407 16.09 -14.48 11.57
N LEU A 408 17.02 -14.19 10.68
CA LEU A 408 18.19 -15.03 10.40
C LEU A 408 19.47 -14.26 10.62
N ARG A 409 20.52 -15.01 10.99
CA ARG A 409 21.90 -14.53 11.11
C ARG A 409 22.83 -15.50 10.42
N TRP A 410 23.79 -14.98 9.67
CA TRP A 410 24.86 -15.76 9.05
C TRP A 410 26.14 -14.96 9.00
N GLN A 411 27.26 -15.64 8.74
CA GLN A 411 28.54 -14.98 8.53
C GLN A 411 28.62 -14.48 7.09
N GLY A 412 28.69 -13.17 6.91
CA GLY A 412 28.80 -12.50 5.61
C GLY A 412 30.24 -12.24 5.21
N SER A 413 30.43 -11.12 4.53
CA SER A 413 31.74 -10.56 4.18
C SER A 413 32.58 -10.33 5.41
N GLN A 414 33.90 -10.49 5.28
CA GLN A 414 34.86 -10.31 6.37
C GLN A 414 34.60 -11.19 7.62
N ASN A 415 33.74 -12.21 7.52
CA ASN A 415 33.23 -12.99 8.66
C ASN A 415 32.56 -12.12 9.74
N GLU A 416 31.87 -11.07 9.31
CA GLU A 416 30.97 -10.30 10.17
C GLU A 416 29.56 -10.90 10.12
N GLU A 417 28.80 -10.74 11.21
CA GLU A 417 27.44 -11.25 11.31
C GLU A 417 26.46 -10.36 10.53
N VAL A 418 25.78 -10.92 9.54
CA VAL A 418 24.73 -10.26 8.75
C VAL A 418 23.36 -10.74 9.21
N GLU A 419 22.37 -9.85 9.24
CA GLU A 419 20.99 -10.17 9.58
C GLU A 419 20.05 -10.08 8.37
N GLY A 420 18.98 -10.86 8.40
CA GLY A 420 17.95 -10.86 7.36
C GLY A 420 16.63 -11.46 7.84
N ILE A 421 15.62 -11.43 6.97
CA ILE A 421 14.29 -11.98 7.26
C ILE A 421 13.91 -12.99 6.18
N LEU A 422 13.52 -14.19 6.60
CA LEU A 422 13.01 -15.24 5.72
C LEU A 422 11.50 -15.37 5.89
N PHE A 423 10.76 -15.16 4.81
CA PHE A 423 9.32 -15.39 4.73
C PHE A 423 9.07 -16.74 4.08
N TYR A 424 8.31 -17.58 4.75
CA TYR A 424 8.06 -18.97 4.37
C TYR A 424 6.91 -19.09 3.35
N PRO A 425 6.99 -20.07 2.41
CA PRO A 425 5.84 -20.49 1.63
C PRO A 425 4.61 -20.76 2.51
N HIS A 426 3.43 -20.35 2.07
CA HIS A 426 2.22 -20.57 2.86
C HIS A 426 1.98 -22.05 3.13
N ASP A 427 2.26 -22.92 2.17
CA ASP A 427 2.11 -24.37 2.27
C ASP A 427 3.41 -25.11 2.64
N TYR A 428 4.34 -24.42 3.32
CA TYR A 428 5.62 -25.00 3.74
C TYR A 428 5.45 -26.34 4.47
N LYS A 429 6.22 -27.32 4.02
CA LYS A 429 6.37 -28.65 4.61
C LYS A 429 7.86 -28.86 4.88
N ALA A 430 8.17 -29.32 6.08
CA ALA A 430 9.53 -29.69 6.43
C ALA A 430 10.09 -30.72 5.44
N GLU A 431 11.41 -30.69 5.24
CA GLU A 431 12.16 -31.60 4.36
C GLU A 431 11.87 -31.45 2.85
N GLN A 432 11.06 -30.45 2.43
CA GLN A 432 10.91 -30.06 1.04
C GLN A 432 11.75 -28.81 0.71
N LYS A 433 12.26 -28.77 -0.53
CA LYS A 433 12.98 -27.61 -1.07
C LYS A 433 12.06 -26.74 -1.93
N TYR A 434 12.12 -25.44 -1.69
CA TYR A 434 11.27 -24.46 -2.36
C TYR A 434 12.09 -23.46 -3.20
N PRO A 435 11.50 -22.82 -4.22
CA PRO A 435 12.09 -21.65 -4.86
C PRO A 435 12.41 -20.55 -3.84
N LEU A 436 13.40 -19.73 -4.15
CA LEU A 436 13.77 -18.55 -3.36
C LEU A 436 13.67 -17.30 -4.23
N VAL A 437 13.06 -16.24 -3.70
CA VAL A 437 13.18 -14.88 -4.25
C VAL A 437 13.95 -14.03 -3.25
N VAL A 438 15.15 -13.59 -3.63
CA VAL A 438 15.95 -12.63 -2.87
C VAL A 438 15.40 -11.23 -3.15
N MET A 439 14.85 -10.58 -2.13
CA MET A 439 14.23 -9.27 -2.22
C MET A 439 15.10 -8.24 -1.52
N ILE A 440 15.74 -7.38 -2.31
CA ILE A 440 16.80 -6.49 -1.85
C ILE A 440 16.22 -5.08 -1.65
N HIS A 441 16.43 -4.49 -0.48
CA HIS A 441 15.97 -3.13 -0.19
C HIS A 441 16.80 -2.06 -0.92
N GLY A 442 16.20 -0.90 -1.16
CA GLY A 442 16.87 0.30 -1.70
C GLY A 442 17.86 0.91 -0.71
N GLY A 443 18.40 2.10 -0.99
CA GLY A 443 19.38 2.74 -0.09
C GLY A 443 20.61 3.24 -0.85
N PRO A 444 21.85 2.82 -0.48
CA PRO A 444 22.17 1.67 0.38
C PRO A 444 21.89 1.91 1.87
N ALA A 445 21.80 3.17 2.31
CA ALA A 445 21.50 3.58 3.69
C ALA A 445 20.04 3.35 4.15
N ALA A 446 19.38 2.28 3.72
CA ALA A 446 18.07 1.83 4.22
C ALA A 446 18.21 0.49 4.95
N ASN A 447 17.10 -0.08 5.42
CA ASN A 447 17.06 -1.39 6.06
C ASN A 447 15.66 -2.03 5.96
N ASP A 448 15.63 -3.36 6.03
CA ASP A 448 14.43 -4.15 6.32
C ASP A 448 14.30 -4.35 7.84
N LEU A 449 13.14 -4.01 8.39
CA LEU A 449 12.80 -4.19 9.82
C LEU A 449 11.88 -5.40 9.98
N TYR A 450 11.87 -6.00 11.17
CA TYR A 450 10.96 -7.09 11.51
C TYR A 450 9.52 -6.59 11.79
N ILE A 451 8.93 -5.93 10.79
CA ILE A 451 7.59 -5.32 10.80
C ILE A 451 6.87 -5.57 9.47
N TRP A 452 5.61 -5.17 9.35
CA TRP A 452 4.86 -5.19 8.09
C TRP A 452 5.45 -4.18 7.09
N GLN A 453 5.86 -4.67 5.91
CA GLN A 453 6.40 -3.82 4.82
C GLN A 453 5.95 -4.29 3.42
N ASP A 454 4.88 -5.09 3.33
CA ASP A 454 4.35 -5.54 2.04
C ASP A 454 3.81 -4.34 1.23
N SER A 455 4.06 -4.33 -0.07
CA SER A 455 3.67 -3.20 -0.95
C SER A 455 3.82 -3.57 -2.42
N TRP A 456 3.43 -2.65 -3.31
CA TRP A 456 3.69 -2.77 -4.74
C TRP A 456 5.18 -2.95 -5.08
N LYS A 457 6.10 -2.46 -4.24
CA LYS A 457 7.55 -2.68 -4.39
C LYS A 457 7.98 -4.07 -3.92
N HIS A 458 7.42 -4.54 -2.81
CA HIS A 458 7.91 -5.68 -2.04
C HIS A 458 6.78 -6.69 -1.73
N GLN A 459 6.45 -7.56 -2.68
CA GLN A 459 5.27 -8.44 -2.66
C GLN A 459 5.47 -9.74 -1.87
N ARG A 460 5.77 -9.63 -0.57
CA ARG A 460 6.24 -10.78 0.25
C ARG A 460 5.18 -11.88 0.37
N ASN A 461 3.94 -11.54 0.73
CA ASN A 461 2.89 -12.55 0.93
C ASN A 461 2.42 -13.19 -0.37
N ILE A 462 2.41 -12.44 -1.48
CA ILE A 462 2.02 -13.00 -2.79
C ILE A 462 3.06 -14.02 -3.27
N LEU A 463 4.35 -13.72 -3.15
CA LEU A 463 5.42 -14.65 -3.54
C LEU A 463 5.44 -15.88 -2.62
N ALA A 464 5.22 -15.70 -1.31
CA ALA A 464 5.04 -16.80 -0.36
C ALA A 464 3.83 -17.67 -0.69
N GLN A 465 2.71 -17.06 -1.09
CA GLN A 465 1.52 -17.77 -1.56
C GLN A 465 1.78 -18.58 -2.85
N LYS A 466 2.70 -18.12 -3.72
CA LYS A 466 3.12 -18.84 -4.93
C LYS A 466 4.08 -20.01 -4.63
N GLY A 467 4.39 -20.26 -3.36
CA GLY A 467 5.24 -21.37 -2.94
C GLY A 467 6.72 -21.04 -2.86
N ALA A 468 7.10 -19.76 -2.81
CA ALA A 468 8.51 -19.35 -2.70
C ALA A 468 8.87 -18.92 -1.28
N PHE A 469 10.11 -19.17 -0.87
CA PHE A 469 10.73 -18.36 0.17
C PHE A 469 10.97 -16.95 -0.36
N VAL A 470 10.77 -15.94 0.48
CA VAL A 470 11.22 -14.56 0.21
C VAL A 470 12.26 -14.21 1.25
N PHE A 471 13.45 -13.79 0.81
CA PHE A 471 14.57 -13.52 1.68
C PHE A 471 15.06 -12.10 1.53
N THR A 472 15.08 -11.36 2.63
CA THR A 472 15.62 -10.01 2.70
C THR A 472 16.92 -9.99 3.50
N VAL A 473 17.82 -9.08 3.16
CA VAL A 473 19.17 -9.00 3.72
C VAL A 473 19.48 -7.54 4.05
N ASN A 474 19.89 -7.28 5.29
CA ASN A 474 20.51 -6.01 5.66
C ASN A 474 22.03 -6.14 5.47
N TYR A 475 22.47 -5.87 4.26
CA TYR A 475 23.86 -5.99 3.83
C TYR A 475 24.77 -4.90 4.44
N HIS A 476 26.09 -5.06 4.35
CA HIS A 476 27.06 -4.01 4.66
C HIS A 476 26.68 -2.70 3.97
N GLY A 477 26.58 -1.59 4.72
CA GLY A 477 26.07 -0.33 4.20
C GLY A 477 24.58 -0.06 4.49
N SER A 478 23.82 -1.04 4.99
CA SER A 478 22.47 -0.80 5.53
C SER A 478 22.51 0.12 6.76
N SER A 479 21.46 0.92 6.94
CA SER A 479 21.28 1.69 8.18
C SER A 479 20.84 0.80 9.34
N ASN A 480 20.80 1.35 10.56
CA ASN A 480 20.43 0.65 11.80
C ASN A 480 21.53 -0.24 12.48
N TYR A 481 22.73 -0.33 11.88
CA TYR A 481 23.88 -1.11 12.40
C TYR A 481 25.06 -0.27 12.90
N GLY A 482 24.95 1.07 12.80
CA GLY A 482 26.00 2.01 13.21
C GLY A 482 26.85 2.53 12.06
N LEU A 483 27.64 3.56 12.34
CA LEU A 483 28.32 4.36 11.30
C LEU A 483 29.38 3.56 10.54
N ASP A 484 30.13 2.68 11.23
CA ASP A 484 31.18 1.89 10.59
C ASP A 484 30.59 0.88 9.59
N TRP A 485 29.51 0.19 9.96
CA TRP A 485 28.76 -0.69 9.06
C TRP A 485 28.19 0.08 7.87
N LEU A 486 27.53 1.22 8.13
CA LEU A 486 26.89 2.06 7.13
C LEU A 486 27.88 2.63 6.10
N THR A 487 29.12 2.88 6.50
CA THR A 487 30.16 3.46 5.63
C THR A 487 31.18 2.44 5.11
N SER A 488 31.03 1.16 5.48
CA SER A 488 31.93 0.07 5.11
C SER A 488 32.11 -0.12 3.60
N ILE A 489 31.09 0.25 2.80
CA ILE A 489 31.04 0.13 1.34
C ILE A 489 31.54 1.37 0.58
N SER A 490 32.00 2.39 1.31
CA SER A 490 32.53 3.62 0.73
C SER A 490 33.94 3.44 0.13
N ASN A 491 34.46 4.49 -0.52
CA ASN A 491 35.83 4.55 -1.03
C ASN A 491 36.21 3.41 -1.98
N GLY A 492 35.34 3.12 -2.95
CA GLY A 492 35.55 2.14 -4.01
C GLY A 492 35.13 0.71 -3.66
N LYS A 493 34.57 0.48 -2.47
CA LYS A 493 34.16 -0.86 -2.00
C LYS A 493 32.73 -1.26 -2.38
N TYR A 494 31.98 -0.38 -3.04
CA TYR A 494 30.63 -0.67 -3.50
C TYR A 494 30.60 -1.96 -4.33
N TYR A 495 29.64 -2.85 -4.06
CA TYR A 495 29.50 -4.22 -4.59
C TYR A 495 30.46 -5.28 -4.05
N ASP A 496 31.45 -4.91 -3.24
CA ASP A 496 32.46 -5.87 -2.78
C ASP A 496 31.97 -6.63 -1.55
N LEU A 497 31.31 -5.95 -0.61
CA LEU A 497 30.81 -6.55 0.63
C LEU A 497 29.34 -6.97 0.52
N GLU A 498 28.53 -6.13 -0.13
CA GLU A 498 27.08 -6.28 -0.17
C GLU A 498 26.67 -7.54 -0.93
N LEU A 499 27.33 -7.79 -2.07
CA LEU A 499 27.01 -8.94 -2.91
C LEU A 499 27.44 -10.25 -2.25
N GLU A 500 28.58 -10.25 -1.54
CA GLU A 500 29.05 -11.43 -0.80
C GLU A 500 28.15 -11.72 0.41
N ASP A 501 27.66 -10.71 1.12
CA ASP A 501 26.69 -10.89 2.21
C ASP A 501 25.42 -11.60 1.73
N ILE A 502 24.88 -11.13 0.60
CA ILE A 502 23.65 -11.66 0.01
C ILE A 502 23.86 -13.09 -0.47
N GLU A 503 24.92 -13.36 -1.25
CA GLU A 503 25.20 -14.71 -1.77
C GLU A 503 25.48 -15.71 -0.64
N LYS A 504 26.23 -15.34 0.39
CA LYS A 504 26.46 -16.19 1.58
C LYS A 504 25.15 -16.48 2.32
N GLY A 505 24.22 -15.53 2.36
CA GLY A 505 22.88 -15.74 2.92
C GLY A 505 22.07 -16.76 2.12
N VAL A 506 22.12 -16.68 0.78
CA VAL A 506 21.51 -17.67 -0.11
C VAL A 506 22.11 -19.06 0.10
N ASP A 507 23.44 -19.15 0.15
CA ASP A 507 24.14 -20.43 0.36
C ASP A 507 23.87 -21.03 1.75
N PHE A 508 23.75 -20.18 2.78
CA PHE A 508 23.30 -20.60 4.11
C PHE A 508 21.91 -21.25 4.08
N LEU A 509 20.96 -20.69 3.33
CA LEU A 509 19.61 -21.27 3.19
C LEU A 509 19.61 -22.58 2.40
N ILE A 510 20.45 -22.69 1.36
CA ILE A 510 20.63 -23.93 0.59
C ILE A 510 21.25 -25.02 1.46
N ALA A 511 22.27 -24.68 2.25
CA ALA A 511 22.94 -25.61 3.17
C ALA A 511 22.00 -26.12 4.27
N ARG A 512 21.03 -25.30 4.71
CA ARG A 512 19.94 -25.72 5.61
C ARG A 512 18.91 -26.67 4.96
N GLY A 513 19.01 -26.93 3.66
CA GLY A 513 18.10 -27.80 2.92
C GLY A 513 16.73 -27.18 2.64
N LEU A 514 16.58 -25.85 2.80
CA LEU A 514 15.30 -25.15 2.61
C LEU A 514 15.05 -24.78 1.14
N VAL A 515 16.12 -24.39 0.44
CA VAL A 515 16.05 -23.77 -0.89
C VAL A 515 16.52 -24.73 -1.97
N ASP A 516 15.83 -24.70 -3.10
CA ASP A 516 16.26 -25.33 -4.34
C ASP A 516 17.27 -24.44 -5.08
N PRO A 517 18.55 -24.86 -5.23
CA PRO A 517 19.58 -24.04 -5.87
C PRO A 517 19.31 -23.75 -7.35
N ASP A 518 18.43 -24.52 -8.01
CA ASP A 518 18.07 -24.32 -9.42
C ASP A 518 16.86 -23.40 -9.61
N ARG A 519 16.22 -22.96 -8.52
CA ARG A 519 15.03 -22.07 -8.56
C ARG A 519 15.24 -20.84 -7.70
N LEU A 520 16.22 -20.03 -8.09
CA LEU A 520 16.54 -18.74 -7.47
C LEU A 520 16.05 -17.59 -8.33
N GLY A 521 15.37 -16.62 -7.74
CA GLY A 521 15.02 -15.33 -8.34
C GLY A 521 15.52 -14.18 -7.50
N LEU A 522 15.62 -12.99 -8.09
CA LEU A 522 15.94 -11.77 -7.36
C LEU A 522 15.00 -10.63 -7.79
N CYS A 523 14.71 -9.74 -6.85
CA CYS A 523 14.03 -8.49 -7.13
C CYS A 523 14.52 -7.35 -6.23
N GLY A 524 14.40 -6.13 -6.73
CA GLY A 524 14.75 -4.93 -5.97
C GLY A 524 14.27 -3.65 -6.64
N TRP A 525 14.23 -2.58 -5.85
CA TRP A 525 13.93 -1.22 -6.30
C TRP A 525 15.05 -0.28 -5.84
N SER A 526 15.43 0.73 -6.63
CA SER A 526 16.53 1.64 -6.29
C SER A 526 17.84 0.85 -6.10
N ASN A 527 18.61 1.09 -5.04
CA ASN A 527 19.84 0.35 -4.78
C ASN A 527 19.65 -1.18 -4.77
N GLY A 528 18.48 -1.70 -4.38
CA GLY A 528 18.21 -3.14 -4.45
C GLY A 528 18.22 -3.66 -5.89
N ALA A 529 17.78 -2.84 -6.86
CA ALA A 529 17.92 -3.14 -8.27
C ALA A 529 19.38 -3.01 -8.74
N VAL A 530 20.12 -2.00 -8.27
CA VAL A 530 21.56 -1.81 -8.57
C VAL A 530 22.37 -3.04 -8.18
N LEU A 531 22.21 -3.51 -6.94
CA LEU A 531 22.86 -4.73 -6.45
C LEU A 531 22.38 -5.97 -7.21
N GLY A 532 21.06 -6.08 -7.46
CA GLY A 532 20.48 -7.18 -8.24
C GLY A 532 21.07 -7.28 -9.66
N ILE A 533 21.22 -6.15 -10.35
CA ILE A 533 21.83 -6.08 -11.69
C ILE A 533 23.31 -6.48 -11.61
N ALA A 534 24.06 -5.95 -10.64
CA ALA A 534 25.45 -6.33 -10.47
C ALA A 534 25.61 -7.85 -10.24
N MET A 535 24.72 -8.49 -9.48
CA MET A 535 24.73 -9.95 -9.32
C MET A 535 24.50 -10.70 -10.64
N THR A 536 23.55 -10.27 -11.49
CA THR A 536 23.29 -10.96 -12.76
C THR A 536 24.44 -10.88 -13.75
N THR A 537 25.33 -9.89 -13.63
CA THR A 537 26.57 -9.84 -14.41
C THR A 537 27.64 -10.82 -13.90
N ARG A 538 27.61 -11.19 -12.61
CA ARG A 538 28.64 -12.03 -11.96
C ARG A 538 28.27 -13.51 -11.88
N THR A 539 26.98 -13.85 -11.93
CA THR A 539 26.50 -15.23 -11.81
C THR A 539 25.23 -15.49 -12.62
N SER A 540 25.07 -16.75 -13.07
CA SER A 540 23.88 -17.24 -13.78
C SER A 540 23.00 -18.17 -12.94
N ARG A 541 23.17 -18.18 -11.61
CA ARG A 541 22.35 -19.04 -10.71
C ARG A 541 20.89 -18.58 -10.65
N TYR A 542 20.64 -17.28 -10.80
CA TYR A 542 19.29 -16.70 -10.83
C TYR A 542 18.58 -16.98 -12.15
N LYS A 543 17.31 -17.40 -12.08
CA LYS A 543 16.46 -17.77 -13.22
C LYS A 543 15.49 -16.67 -13.62
N ALA A 544 15.31 -15.66 -12.77
CA ALA A 544 14.53 -14.46 -13.06
C ALA A 544 15.03 -13.28 -12.22
N ALA A 545 15.12 -12.11 -12.84
CA ALA A 545 15.45 -10.85 -12.20
C ALA A 545 14.36 -9.80 -12.47
N VAL A 546 13.99 -9.05 -11.43
CA VAL A 546 13.06 -7.90 -11.54
C VAL A 546 13.70 -6.66 -10.92
N THR A 547 14.00 -5.67 -11.76
CA THR A 547 14.83 -4.51 -11.42
C THR A 547 14.03 -3.23 -11.66
N GLY A 548 13.68 -2.51 -10.59
CA GLY A 548 13.00 -1.22 -10.69
C GLY A 548 13.89 -0.04 -10.32
N ALA A 549 13.95 0.98 -11.15
CA ALA A 549 14.75 2.20 -10.92
C ALA A 549 16.19 1.88 -10.48
N GLY A 550 16.93 1.07 -11.25
CA GLY A 550 18.30 0.66 -10.92
C GLY A 550 19.34 1.15 -11.94
N ASP A 551 20.48 1.60 -11.44
CA ASP A 551 21.62 2.07 -12.22
C ASP A 551 22.43 0.95 -12.86
N VAL A 552 22.98 1.25 -14.04
CA VAL A 552 23.90 0.36 -14.76
C VAL A 552 25.22 1.04 -15.11
N GLU A 553 25.26 2.37 -15.15
CA GLU A 553 26.45 3.12 -15.54
C GLU A 553 26.63 4.38 -14.67
N TRP A 554 27.74 4.44 -13.95
CA TRP A 554 27.97 5.43 -12.89
C TRP A 554 28.42 6.80 -13.40
N VAL A 555 29.02 6.93 -14.59
CA VAL A 555 29.34 8.27 -15.13
C VAL A 555 28.05 9.02 -15.46
N SER A 556 27.09 8.31 -16.03
CA SER A 556 25.74 8.81 -16.31
C SER A 556 24.98 9.12 -15.02
N ASP A 557 25.13 8.30 -13.96
CA ASP A 557 24.50 8.57 -12.67
C ASP A 557 25.04 9.86 -12.05
N TRP A 558 26.36 9.96 -11.90
CA TRP A 558 27.05 11.17 -11.42
C TRP A 558 26.56 12.45 -12.12
N GLY A 559 26.28 12.38 -13.43
CA GLY A 559 25.87 13.53 -14.24
C GLY A 559 24.37 13.85 -14.23
N ASN A 560 23.49 12.88 -13.98
CA ASN A 560 22.03 13.06 -14.17
C ASN A 560 21.21 12.86 -12.89
N CYS A 561 21.74 12.14 -11.90
CA CYS A 561 21.09 11.96 -10.61
C CYS A 561 21.11 13.27 -9.81
N SER A 562 19.96 13.63 -9.23
CA SER A 562 19.78 14.85 -8.41
C SER A 562 20.73 14.98 -7.22
N PHE A 563 21.35 13.88 -6.80
CA PHE A 563 22.36 13.81 -5.74
C PHE A 563 23.64 13.07 -6.17
N GLY A 564 23.84 12.87 -7.48
CA GLY A 564 24.87 11.98 -8.04
C GLY A 564 26.31 12.37 -7.69
N ALA A 565 26.64 13.67 -7.66
CA ALA A 565 28.00 14.09 -7.31
C ALA A 565 28.37 13.73 -5.86
N VAL A 566 27.48 13.95 -4.89
CA VAL A 566 27.72 13.58 -3.49
C VAL A 566 27.71 12.07 -3.31
N PHE A 567 26.72 11.39 -3.88
CA PHE A 567 26.55 9.94 -3.72
C PHE A 567 27.76 9.19 -4.30
N ASP A 568 28.07 9.40 -5.58
CA ASP A 568 29.12 8.64 -6.25
C ASP A 568 30.50 8.97 -5.67
N GLN A 569 30.81 10.24 -5.39
CA GLN A 569 32.11 10.60 -4.83
C GLN A 569 32.29 10.07 -3.40
N PHE A 570 31.21 9.95 -2.62
CA PHE A 570 31.27 9.30 -1.31
C PHE A 570 31.57 7.80 -1.45
N TYR A 571 30.82 7.09 -2.31
CA TYR A 571 30.96 5.63 -2.42
C TYR A 571 32.19 5.19 -3.21
N PHE A 572 32.68 5.98 -4.17
CA PHE A 572 33.85 5.67 -4.99
C PHE A 572 35.12 6.42 -4.54
N GLY A 573 35.00 7.43 -3.68
CA GLY A 573 36.13 8.22 -3.17
C GLY A 573 36.74 9.18 -4.19
N ALA A 574 36.19 9.26 -5.40
CA ALA A 574 36.69 10.06 -6.52
C ALA A 574 35.53 10.39 -7.47
N SER A 575 35.66 11.45 -8.27
CA SER A 575 34.73 11.75 -9.37
C SER A 575 35.13 10.98 -10.64
N PRO A 576 34.22 10.79 -11.63
CA PRO A 576 34.56 10.07 -12.86
C PRO A 576 35.63 10.78 -13.70
N LEU A 577 35.82 12.09 -13.51
CA LEU A 577 36.88 12.86 -14.17
C LEU A 577 38.25 12.63 -13.55
N SER A 578 38.28 12.35 -12.24
CA SER A 578 39.53 12.09 -11.50
C SER A 578 39.95 10.62 -11.53
N ASN A 579 38.99 9.70 -11.62
CA ASN A 579 39.25 8.26 -11.68
C ASN A 579 38.25 7.56 -12.62
N THR A 580 38.40 7.80 -13.92
CA THR A 580 37.52 7.22 -14.95
C THR A 580 37.55 5.69 -14.96
N GLN A 581 38.70 5.09 -14.67
CA GLN A 581 38.87 3.64 -14.66
C GLN A 581 37.97 2.98 -13.61
N LEU A 582 37.92 3.52 -12.38
CA LEU A 582 37.09 2.97 -11.32
C LEU A 582 35.59 2.95 -11.69
N TYR A 583 35.10 4.05 -12.27
CA TYR A 583 33.70 4.15 -12.72
C TYR A 583 33.39 3.14 -13.83
N TRP A 584 34.32 2.92 -14.76
CA TRP A 584 34.20 1.88 -15.77
C TRP A 584 34.16 0.48 -15.14
N GLU A 585 35.07 0.18 -14.20
CA GLU A 585 35.16 -1.14 -13.55
C GLU A 585 33.93 -1.48 -12.70
N LYS A 586 33.36 -0.48 -12.02
CA LYS A 586 32.21 -0.62 -11.12
C LYS A 586 30.86 -0.54 -11.84
N SER A 587 30.81 -0.09 -13.10
CA SER A 587 29.55 -0.01 -13.86
C SER A 587 29.16 -1.37 -14.44
N PRO A 588 28.02 -1.97 -14.01
CA PRO A 588 27.55 -3.25 -14.58
C PRO A 588 27.32 -3.22 -16.09
N PHE A 589 27.05 -2.04 -16.67
CA PHE A 589 26.81 -1.83 -18.09
C PHE A 589 27.88 -2.48 -18.98
N PHE A 590 29.15 -2.36 -18.62
CA PHE A 590 30.27 -2.90 -19.42
C PHE A 590 30.42 -4.43 -19.33
N ARG A 591 29.60 -5.10 -18.51
CA ARG A 591 29.54 -6.57 -18.36
C ARG A 591 28.20 -7.16 -18.79
N MET A 592 27.30 -6.37 -19.38
CA MET A 592 25.95 -6.83 -19.71
C MET A 592 25.88 -8.06 -20.64
N LYS A 593 26.91 -8.28 -21.48
CA LYS A 593 27.02 -9.49 -22.32
C LYS A 593 27.10 -10.80 -21.52
N GLU A 594 27.46 -10.72 -20.24
CA GLU A 594 27.59 -11.87 -19.34
C GLU A 594 26.23 -12.29 -18.76
N VAL A 595 25.22 -11.41 -18.81
CA VAL A 595 23.89 -11.62 -18.24
C VAL A 595 23.13 -12.68 -19.03
N LYS A 596 22.77 -13.77 -18.33
CA LYS A 596 21.91 -14.86 -18.85
C LYS A 596 20.53 -14.91 -18.20
N THR A 597 20.31 -14.07 -17.18
CA THR A 597 19.11 -14.08 -16.34
C THR A 597 17.99 -13.28 -17.01
N PRO A 598 16.82 -13.89 -17.31
CA PRO A 598 15.65 -13.16 -17.78
C PRO A 598 15.32 -11.96 -16.89
N THR A 599 15.32 -10.75 -17.47
CA THR A 599 15.25 -9.50 -16.71
C THR A 599 14.03 -8.64 -17.07
N LEU A 600 13.26 -8.24 -16.06
CA LEU A 600 12.18 -7.26 -16.17
C LEU A 600 12.61 -5.93 -15.55
N ILE A 601 12.45 -4.84 -16.32
CA ILE A 601 12.92 -3.50 -15.97
C ILE A 601 11.73 -2.55 -15.81
N PHE A 602 11.73 -1.73 -14.74
CA PHE A 602 10.69 -0.74 -14.46
C PHE A 602 11.26 0.65 -14.18
N PHE A 603 10.73 1.71 -14.80
CA PHE A 603 11.11 3.10 -14.50
C PHE A 603 9.91 4.07 -14.63
N GLY A 604 9.90 5.12 -13.80
CA GLY A 604 9.05 6.29 -14.02
C GLY A 604 9.77 7.32 -14.88
N THR A 605 9.08 8.00 -15.80
CA THR A 605 9.76 8.90 -16.76
C THR A 605 10.31 10.18 -16.13
N GLU A 606 9.83 10.56 -14.94
CA GLU A 606 10.25 11.74 -14.19
C GLU A 606 11.11 11.37 -12.97
N ASP A 607 11.72 10.19 -12.99
CA ASP A 607 12.65 9.78 -11.95
C ASP A 607 13.94 10.62 -12.00
N ARG A 608 14.18 11.39 -10.93
CA ARG A 608 15.37 12.23 -10.73
C ARG A 608 16.36 11.63 -9.72
N PHE A 609 16.01 10.52 -9.09
CA PHE A 609 16.88 9.82 -8.12
C PHE A 609 17.65 8.71 -8.82
N VAL A 610 17.04 8.05 -9.81
CA VAL A 610 17.70 7.13 -10.74
C VAL A 610 17.18 7.49 -12.14
N PRO A 611 17.93 8.27 -12.93
CA PRO A 611 17.47 8.78 -14.22
C PRO A 611 17.01 7.67 -15.17
N THR A 612 15.87 7.88 -15.84
CA THR A 612 15.23 6.89 -16.74
C THR A 612 16.16 6.33 -17.82
N GLN A 613 17.17 7.11 -18.21
CA GLN A 613 18.21 6.74 -19.17
C GLN A 613 18.95 5.46 -18.75
N GLN A 614 19.14 5.22 -17.44
CA GLN A 614 19.73 3.99 -16.91
C GLN A 614 18.93 2.76 -17.33
N GLY A 615 17.60 2.83 -17.25
CA GLY A 615 16.70 1.77 -17.72
C GLY A 615 16.78 1.53 -19.22
N TRP A 616 16.92 2.59 -20.02
CA TRP A 616 17.13 2.46 -21.47
C TRP A 616 18.47 1.79 -21.80
N MET A 617 19.54 2.19 -21.12
CA MET A 617 20.86 1.59 -21.28
C MET A 617 20.84 0.11 -20.93
N HIS A 618 20.23 -0.25 -19.79
CA HIS A 618 20.06 -1.64 -19.36
C HIS A 618 19.29 -2.47 -20.39
N TYR A 619 18.11 -1.99 -20.80
CA TYR A 619 17.27 -2.68 -21.78
C TYR A 619 17.99 -2.88 -23.11
N ARG A 620 18.62 -1.83 -23.65
CA ARG A 620 19.29 -1.92 -24.96
C ARG A 620 20.52 -2.79 -24.93
N ALA A 621 21.31 -2.75 -23.86
CA ALA A 621 22.45 -3.64 -23.70
C ALA A 621 22.02 -5.12 -23.77
N LEU A 622 21.00 -5.52 -23.00
CA LEU A 622 20.50 -6.89 -23.05
C LEU A 622 19.86 -7.24 -24.39
N GLN A 623 19.05 -6.33 -24.96
CA GLN A 623 18.34 -6.56 -26.22
C GLN A 623 19.30 -6.73 -27.41
N GLN A 624 20.40 -5.98 -27.45
CA GLN A 624 21.31 -5.97 -28.59
C GLN A 624 22.46 -6.97 -28.45
N GLU A 625 23.00 -7.14 -27.23
CA GLU A 625 24.23 -7.91 -27.02
C GLU A 625 23.98 -9.34 -26.51
N THR A 626 22.73 -9.71 -26.21
CA THR A 626 22.40 -11.01 -25.63
C THR A 626 21.16 -11.64 -26.26
N ASN A 627 20.98 -12.94 -26.03
CA ASN A 627 19.72 -13.66 -26.30
C ASN A 627 18.82 -13.73 -25.04
N THR A 628 19.16 -12.99 -23.99
CA THR A 628 18.46 -13.03 -22.71
C THR A 628 17.08 -12.38 -22.84
N PRO A 629 15.99 -13.04 -22.40
CA PRO A 629 14.68 -12.41 -22.39
C PRO A 629 14.70 -11.14 -21.54
N VAL A 630 14.35 -10.01 -22.15
CA VAL A 630 14.29 -8.72 -21.46
C VAL A 630 12.97 -8.01 -21.79
N ARG A 631 12.37 -7.36 -20.78
CA ARG A 631 11.21 -6.50 -20.95
C ARG A 631 11.41 -5.20 -20.17
N PHE A 632 11.05 -4.07 -20.78
CA PHE A 632 11.14 -2.75 -20.15
C PHE A 632 9.76 -2.08 -20.12
N ILE A 633 9.35 -1.62 -18.94
CA ILE A 633 8.07 -0.95 -18.70
C ILE A 633 8.34 0.45 -18.14
N LEU A 634 7.84 1.46 -18.86
CA LEU A 634 7.91 2.86 -18.48
C LEU A 634 6.57 3.35 -17.94
N PHE A 635 6.61 4.15 -16.88
CA PHE A 635 5.45 4.76 -16.23
C PHE A 635 5.47 6.28 -16.45
N PRO A 636 4.68 6.81 -17.41
CA PRO A 636 4.69 8.23 -17.76
C PRO A 636 4.32 9.15 -16.58
N GLY A 637 5.10 10.21 -16.39
CA GLY A 637 4.88 11.20 -15.33
C GLY A 637 5.20 10.70 -13.91
N ALA A 638 5.59 9.43 -13.75
CA ALA A 638 5.89 8.90 -12.43
C ALA A 638 7.31 9.30 -11.99
N PRO A 639 7.49 9.75 -10.73
CA PRO A 639 8.81 9.97 -10.16
C PRO A 639 9.42 8.64 -9.69
N HIS A 640 10.49 8.69 -8.88
CA HIS A 640 11.19 7.51 -8.35
C HIS A 640 10.29 6.50 -7.63
N GLY A 641 9.23 6.97 -6.95
CA GLY A 641 8.17 6.15 -6.39
C GLY A 641 6.90 6.27 -7.20
N LEU A 642 6.30 5.14 -7.60
CA LEU A 642 5.04 5.15 -8.33
C LEU A 642 3.91 5.68 -7.44
N GLN A 643 3.32 6.82 -7.81
CA GLN A 643 2.23 7.46 -7.04
C GLN A 643 0.84 6.97 -7.46
N ARG A 644 0.64 6.68 -8.74
CA ARG A 644 -0.66 6.23 -9.29
C ARG A 644 -0.95 4.78 -8.94
N LEU A 645 -2.17 4.49 -8.51
CA LEU A 645 -2.59 3.13 -8.11
C LEU A 645 -2.53 2.16 -9.30
N THR A 646 -2.89 2.60 -10.49
CA THR A 646 -2.80 1.81 -11.73
C THR A 646 -1.36 1.46 -12.09
N HIS A 647 -0.41 2.40 -11.92
CA HIS A 647 1.01 2.15 -12.16
C HIS A 647 1.56 1.14 -11.14
N GLN A 648 1.25 1.32 -9.85
CA GLN A 648 1.61 0.38 -8.80
C GLN A 648 1.06 -1.02 -9.08
N LYS A 649 -0.23 -1.14 -9.42
CA LYS A 649 -0.88 -2.40 -9.77
C LYS A 649 -0.25 -3.05 -11.01
N ARG A 650 0.05 -2.26 -12.05
CA ARG A 650 0.69 -2.73 -13.28
C ARG A 650 2.08 -3.31 -13.00
N LYS A 651 2.92 -2.62 -12.22
CA LYS A 651 4.23 -3.12 -11.78
C LYS A 651 4.08 -4.46 -11.07
N ALA A 652 3.21 -4.50 -10.06
CA ALA A 652 3.04 -5.69 -9.23
C ALA A 652 2.61 -6.93 -10.04
N LEU A 653 1.62 -6.78 -10.92
CA LEU A 653 1.13 -7.86 -11.78
C LEU A 653 2.19 -8.36 -12.78
N GLU A 654 2.98 -7.45 -13.36
CA GLU A 654 4.04 -7.82 -14.32
C GLU A 654 5.20 -8.56 -13.62
N GLU A 655 5.56 -8.15 -12.41
CA GLU A 655 6.54 -8.86 -11.59
C GLU A 655 6.09 -10.29 -11.27
N ILE A 656 4.84 -10.47 -10.83
CA ILE A 656 4.28 -11.80 -10.56
C ILE A 656 4.33 -12.65 -11.84
N ALA A 657 3.85 -12.11 -12.97
CA ALA A 657 3.84 -12.82 -14.24
C ALA A 657 5.24 -13.20 -14.72
N TRP A 658 6.25 -12.36 -14.46
CA TRP A 658 7.64 -12.66 -14.81
C TRP A 658 8.19 -13.83 -14.01
N PHE A 659 7.96 -13.87 -12.70
CA PHE A 659 8.35 -15.01 -11.87
C PHE A 659 7.55 -16.27 -12.22
N GLU A 660 6.25 -16.17 -12.49
CA GLU A 660 5.45 -17.31 -12.96
C GLU A 660 5.99 -17.93 -14.25
N LYS A 661 6.48 -17.10 -15.16
CA LYS A 661 7.04 -17.55 -16.43
C LYS A 661 8.44 -18.15 -16.29
N HIS A 662 9.33 -17.46 -15.59
CA HIS A 662 10.77 -17.74 -15.64
C HIS A 662 11.30 -18.50 -14.41
N LEU A 663 10.62 -18.42 -13.27
CA LEU A 663 11.04 -19.06 -12.02
C LEU A 663 10.11 -20.23 -11.64
N PHE A 664 8.81 -19.99 -11.54
CA PHE A 664 7.85 -20.99 -11.10
C PHE A 664 7.38 -21.92 -12.23
N GLN A 665 7.45 -21.46 -13.48
CA GLN A 665 6.97 -22.18 -14.67
C GLN A 665 5.48 -22.55 -14.58
N THR A 666 4.68 -21.68 -13.97
CA THR A 666 3.23 -21.87 -13.74
C THR A 666 2.37 -20.93 -14.58
N GLN A 667 2.96 -20.15 -15.50
CA GLN A 667 2.21 -19.19 -16.29
C GLN A 667 1.21 -19.90 -17.22
N GLU A 668 -0.09 -19.65 -17.01
CA GLU A 668 -1.12 -20.09 -17.94
C GLU A 668 -1.12 -19.23 -19.21
N LYS A 669 -1.36 -19.86 -20.37
CA LYS A 669 -1.56 -19.13 -21.63
C LYS A 669 -2.89 -18.38 -21.59
N LYS A 670 -2.86 -17.12 -21.19
CA LYS A 670 -4.00 -16.21 -21.37
C LYS A 670 -4.06 -15.74 -22.82
N HIS A 671 -5.24 -15.82 -23.43
CA HIS A 671 -5.48 -15.28 -24.76
C HIS A 671 -5.86 -13.81 -24.65
N GLU A 672 -4.90 -12.90 -24.89
CA GLU A 672 -5.11 -11.44 -24.76
C GLU A 672 -6.26 -10.90 -25.65
N ALA A 673 -6.55 -11.57 -26.77
CA ALA A 673 -7.65 -11.22 -27.66
C ALA A 673 -9.04 -11.65 -27.15
N LEU A 674 -9.10 -12.57 -26.17
CA LEU A 674 -10.35 -13.13 -25.68
C LEU A 674 -10.78 -12.41 -24.41
N LYS A 675 -11.68 -11.43 -24.54
CA LYS A 675 -12.36 -10.82 -23.40
C LYS A 675 -13.13 -11.92 -22.65
N SER A 676 -12.89 -12.10 -21.35
CA SER A 676 -13.36 -13.26 -20.59
C SER A 676 -14.89 -13.39 -20.48
N ASP A 677 -15.61 -12.28 -20.66
CA ASP A 677 -17.07 -12.20 -20.68
C ASP A 677 -17.65 -12.03 -22.10
N SER A 678 -16.84 -12.16 -23.15
CA SER A 678 -17.36 -12.12 -24.52
C SER A 678 -18.25 -13.32 -24.80
N PRO A 679 -19.21 -13.21 -25.75
CA PRO A 679 -19.98 -14.36 -26.22
C PRO A 679 -19.10 -15.54 -26.66
N LEU A 680 -17.91 -15.27 -27.21
CA LEU A 680 -16.94 -16.30 -27.58
C LEU A 680 -16.34 -16.98 -26.35
N ALA A 681 -15.93 -16.23 -25.33
CA ALA A 681 -15.39 -16.80 -24.09
C ALA A 681 -16.44 -17.63 -23.35
N MET A 682 -17.67 -17.12 -23.24
CA MET A 682 -18.80 -17.85 -22.66
C MET A 682 -19.12 -19.13 -23.45
N SER A 683 -19.04 -19.09 -24.78
CA SER A 683 -19.25 -20.28 -25.61
C SER A 683 -18.14 -21.32 -25.44
N ILE A 684 -16.90 -20.89 -25.24
CA ILE A 684 -15.78 -21.79 -24.90
C ILE A 684 -15.99 -22.38 -23.49
N GLN A 685 -16.39 -21.58 -22.50
CA GLN A 685 -16.69 -22.06 -21.15
C GLN A 685 -17.82 -23.09 -21.14
N ARG A 686 -18.89 -22.85 -21.92
CA ARG A 686 -20.03 -23.78 -22.06
C ARG A 686 -19.67 -25.14 -22.68
N LYS A 687 -18.48 -25.31 -23.30
CA LYS A 687 -18.00 -26.64 -23.72
C LYS A 687 -17.66 -27.56 -22.54
N LYS A 688 -17.36 -27.00 -21.36
CA LYS A 688 -17.02 -27.78 -20.15
C LYS A 688 -18.27 -28.35 -19.45
N ILE A 689 -19.45 -27.93 -19.88
CA ILE A 689 -20.73 -28.30 -19.28
C ILE A 689 -21.20 -29.63 -19.86
N ALA A 690 -21.70 -30.51 -19.00
CA ALA A 690 -22.22 -31.79 -19.45
C ALA A 690 -23.41 -31.60 -20.41
N LYS A 691 -23.34 -32.25 -21.58
CA LYS A 691 -24.41 -32.28 -22.58
C LYS A 691 -24.65 -33.70 -23.07
N THR A 692 -25.92 -34.01 -23.29
CA THR A 692 -26.36 -35.20 -24.04
C THR A 692 -27.04 -34.73 -25.32
N GLY A 693 -26.36 -34.82 -26.47
CA GLY A 693 -26.83 -34.20 -27.71
C GLY A 693 -26.90 -32.67 -27.57
N LYS A 694 -28.09 -32.09 -27.79
CA LYS A 694 -28.34 -30.65 -27.59
C LYS A 694 -28.71 -30.26 -26.16
N TYR A 695 -29.01 -31.23 -25.29
CA TYR A 695 -29.57 -30.99 -23.96
C TYR A 695 -28.48 -30.84 -22.89
N TYR A 696 -28.62 -29.84 -22.01
CA TYR A 696 -27.78 -29.74 -20.81
C TYR A 696 -28.11 -30.86 -19.81
N GLY A 697 -27.09 -31.43 -19.18
CA GLY A 697 -27.22 -32.51 -18.20
C GLY A 697 -26.54 -33.81 -18.63
N VAL A 698 -26.67 -34.80 -17.76
CA VAL A 698 -26.03 -36.12 -17.90
C VAL A 698 -27.10 -37.17 -18.19
N LEU A 699 -26.85 -38.06 -19.14
CA LEU A 699 -27.72 -39.21 -19.35
C LEU A 699 -27.42 -40.28 -18.30
N TYR A 700 -28.41 -40.61 -17.47
CA TYR A 700 -28.32 -41.64 -16.44
C TYR A 700 -29.46 -42.64 -16.62
N GLN A 701 -29.12 -43.89 -16.91
CA GLN A 701 -30.08 -44.97 -17.16
C GLN A 701 -31.18 -44.60 -18.18
N GLY A 702 -30.82 -43.84 -19.22
CA GLY A 702 -31.75 -43.41 -20.27
C GLY A 702 -32.57 -42.14 -19.94
N HIS A 703 -32.45 -41.59 -18.73
CA HIS A 703 -33.08 -40.33 -18.34
C HIS A 703 -32.06 -39.19 -18.27
N LEU A 704 -32.44 -38.01 -18.74
CA LEU A 704 -31.61 -36.81 -18.65
C LEU A 704 -31.75 -36.20 -17.26
N ILE A 705 -30.65 -36.12 -16.51
CA ILE A 705 -30.62 -35.57 -15.15
C ILE A 705 -29.71 -34.33 -15.04
N PRO A 706 -29.93 -33.45 -14.04
CA PRO A 706 -29.10 -32.27 -13.84
C PRO A 706 -27.65 -32.62 -13.48
N GLU A 707 -26.70 -31.83 -13.98
CA GLU A 707 -25.30 -31.87 -13.53
C GLU A 707 -25.15 -31.06 -12.24
N THR A 708 -24.52 -31.64 -11.21
CA THR A 708 -24.24 -30.96 -9.93
C THR A 708 -22.75 -30.68 -9.75
N VAL A 709 -22.40 -29.50 -9.22
CA VAL A 709 -21.04 -29.08 -8.91
C VAL A 709 -20.90 -28.59 -7.47
N LEU A 710 -19.72 -28.77 -6.88
CA LEU A 710 -19.45 -28.26 -5.54
C LEU A 710 -19.24 -26.73 -5.60
N TYR A 711 -20.11 -25.98 -4.91
CA TYR A 711 -20.05 -24.52 -4.82
C TYR A 711 -20.41 -24.06 -3.41
N LYS A 712 -19.50 -23.35 -2.74
CA LYS A 712 -19.63 -22.93 -1.32
C LYS A 712 -20.10 -24.08 -0.41
N ASP A 713 -19.42 -25.22 -0.51
CA ASP A 713 -19.66 -26.44 0.26
C ASP A 713 -20.99 -27.17 -0.04
N VAL A 714 -21.72 -26.76 -1.08
CA VAL A 714 -22.97 -27.37 -1.52
C VAL A 714 -22.80 -27.99 -2.90
N LEU A 715 -23.20 -29.26 -3.08
CA LEU A 715 -23.31 -29.86 -4.42
C LEU A 715 -24.60 -29.37 -5.08
N LEU A 716 -24.47 -28.32 -5.87
CA LEU A 716 -25.57 -27.56 -6.45
C LEU A 716 -25.74 -27.89 -7.93
N GLY A 717 -26.99 -27.95 -8.40
CA GLY A 717 -27.29 -27.93 -9.83
C GLY A 717 -26.60 -26.76 -10.53
N ARG A 718 -25.87 -27.05 -11.60
CA ARG A 718 -25.11 -26.04 -12.35
C ARG A 718 -26.00 -24.89 -12.85
N PHE A 719 -27.22 -25.25 -13.21
CA PHE A 719 -28.34 -24.41 -13.63
C PHE A 719 -29.58 -24.79 -12.83
N GLU A 720 -30.65 -24.03 -13.02
CA GLU A 720 -32.00 -24.51 -12.79
C GLU A 720 -32.27 -25.76 -13.63
N VAL A 721 -33.14 -26.63 -13.13
CA VAL A 721 -33.60 -27.82 -13.84
C VAL A 721 -34.22 -27.37 -15.16
N THR A 722 -33.75 -27.91 -16.28
CA THR A 722 -34.26 -27.51 -17.59
C THR A 722 -35.61 -28.18 -17.92
N ARG A 723 -36.38 -27.62 -18.85
CA ARG A 723 -37.62 -28.21 -19.35
C ARG A 723 -37.42 -29.65 -19.83
N ALA A 724 -36.33 -29.95 -20.54
CA ALA A 724 -36.01 -31.32 -20.98
C ALA A 724 -35.67 -32.28 -19.81
N GLN A 725 -34.99 -31.79 -18.76
CA GLN A 725 -34.68 -32.58 -17.57
C GLN A 725 -35.95 -32.85 -16.74
N TYR A 726 -36.87 -31.88 -16.67
CA TYR A 726 -38.14 -32.05 -15.97
C TYR A 726 -39.09 -32.97 -16.75
N ALA A 727 -39.14 -32.86 -18.09
CA ALA A 727 -39.92 -33.75 -18.94
C ALA A 727 -39.46 -35.22 -18.88
N ALA A 728 -38.21 -35.48 -18.49
CA ALA A 728 -37.72 -36.84 -18.22
C ALA A 728 -38.33 -37.46 -16.97
N PHE A 729 -38.83 -36.65 -16.04
CA PHE A 729 -39.61 -37.04 -14.86
C PHE A 729 -41.10 -37.09 -15.16
N ASP A 730 -41.63 -36.04 -15.79
CA ASP A 730 -43.04 -35.92 -16.18
C ASP A 730 -43.18 -35.68 -17.70
N PRO A 731 -43.41 -36.74 -18.50
CA PRO A 731 -43.59 -36.61 -19.95
C PRO A 731 -44.80 -35.77 -20.37
N ALA A 732 -45.74 -35.48 -19.45
CA ALA A 732 -46.88 -34.61 -19.73
C ALA A 732 -46.51 -33.11 -19.61
N TYR A 733 -45.32 -32.79 -19.08
CA TYR A 733 -44.84 -31.41 -18.98
C TYR A 733 -44.64 -30.80 -20.38
N PRO A 734 -45.27 -29.65 -20.68
CA PRO A 734 -45.19 -29.05 -22.01
C PRO A 734 -43.79 -28.46 -22.27
N VAL A 735 -43.13 -28.91 -23.34
CA VAL A 735 -41.87 -28.35 -23.82
C VAL A 735 -42.09 -27.70 -25.18
N GLU A 736 -42.13 -26.37 -25.21
CA GLU A 736 -42.25 -25.60 -26.45
C GLU A 736 -41.01 -25.81 -27.33
N GLU A 737 -41.19 -25.81 -28.65
CA GLU A 737 -40.09 -26.04 -29.60
C GLU A 737 -38.95 -25.02 -29.39
N GLY A 738 -37.71 -25.50 -29.26
CA GLY A 738 -36.52 -24.67 -29.05
C GLY A 738 -36.30 -24.23 -27.60
N THR A 739 -37.18 -24.60 -26.66
CA THR A 739 -37.06 -24.23 -25.24
C THR A 739 -36.55 -25.36 -24.34
N ASP A 740 -35.99 -26.42 -24.92
CA ASP A 740 -35.55 -27.62 -24.21
C ASP A 740 -34.60 -27.32 -23.01
N ASN A 741 -33.74 -26.32 -23.18
CA ASN A 741 -32.74 -25.88 -22.20
C ASN A 741 -33.18 -24.62 -21.42
N TYR A 742 -34.43 -24.19 -21.52
CA TYR A 742 -34.97 -23.14 -20.65
C TYR A 742 -35.25 -23.71 -19.27
N PRO A 743 -35.26 -22.90 -18.20
CA PRO A 743 -35.61 -23.40 -16.87
C PRO A 743 -37.04 -23.97 -16.90
N ALA A 744 -37.23 -25.11 -16.24
CA ALA A 744 -38.55 -25.62 -15.93
C ALA A 744 -39.25 -24.64 -14.99
N ASN A 745 -40.44 -24.22 -15.38
CA ASN A 745 -41.17 -23.13 -14.76
C ASN A 745 -42.67 -23.50 -14.61
N GLY A 746 -43.41 -22.77 -13.77
CA GLY A 746 -44.80 -23.12 -13.46
C GLY A 746 -44.91 -24.29 -12.48
N ILE A 747 -43.84 -24.61 -11.75
CA ILE A 747 -43.75 -25.80 -10.91
C ILE A 747 -44.18 -25.45 -9.48
N SER A 748 -45.14 -26.19 -8.92
CA SER A 748 -45.53 -26.09 -7.51
C SER A 748 -44.47 -26.65 -6.57
N PHE A 749 -44.56 -26.30 -5.29
CA PHE A 749 -43.61 -26.79 -4.30
C PHE A 749 -43.65 -28.32 -4.17
N GLU A 750 -44.85 -28.91 -4.22
CA GLU A 750 -45.06 -30.36 -4.14
C GLU A 750 -44.46 -31.09 -5.35
N GLU A 751 -44.61 -30.53 -6.55
CA GLU A 751 -44.00 -31.04 -7.78
C GLU A 751 -42.47 -30.95 -7.73
N ALA A 752 -41.93 -29.85 -7.21
CA ALA A 752 -40.49 -29.68 -7.02
C ALA A 752 -39.90 -30.71 -6.05
N GLN A 753 -40.63 -31.02 -4.97
CA GLN A 753 -40.27 -32.11 -4.04
C GLN A 753 -40.35 -33.48 -4.72
N ALA A 754 -41.40 -33.72 -5.51
CA ALA A 754 -41.60 -34.98 -6.22
C ALA A 754 -40.46 -35.24 -7.23
N TYR A 755 -40.02 -34.21 -7.95
CA TYR A 755 -38.87 -34.28 -8.85
C TYR A 755 -37.57 -34.68 -8.13
N CYS A 756 -37.26 -34.04 -6.99
CA CYS A 756 -36.08 -34.39 -6.19
C CYS A 756 -36.16 -35.82 -5.63
N ALA A 757 -37.35 -36.25 -5.19
CA ALA A 757 -37.57 -37.61 -4.71
C ALA A 757 -37.42 -38.65 -5.84
N TRP A 758 -37.88 -38.33 -7.06
CA TRP A 758 -37.66 -39.16 -8.23
C TRP A 758 -36.18 -39.28 -8.60
N LEU A 759 -35.45 -38.16 -8.67
CA LEU A 759 -33.99 -38.17 -8.90
C LEU A 759 -33.27 -39.02 -7.85
N SER A 760 -33.69 -38.93 -6.59
CA SER A 760 -33.09 -39.71 -5.51
C SER A 760 -33.29 -41.22 -5.68
N ARG A 761 -34.50 -41.63 -6.09
CA ARG A 761 -34.80 -43.04 -6.37
C ARG A 761 -34.06 -43.55 -7.60
N LEU A 762 -33.98 -42.74 -8.65
CA LEU A 762 -33.31 -43.11 -9.90
C LEU A 762 -31.80 -43.32 -9.71
N THR A 763 -31.14 -42.38 -9.03
CA THR A 763 -29.68 -42.36 -8.87
C THR A 763 -29.17 -43.14 -7.66
N LYS A 764 -30.05 -43.44 -6.70
CA LYS A 764 -29.70 -43.94 -5.34
C LYS A 764 -28.84 -42.97 -4.53
N GLU A 765 -28.82 -41.70 -4.92
CA GLU A 765 -28.14 -40.62 -4.20
C GLU A 765 -29.18 -39.65 -3.65
N THR A 766 -28.88 -38.88 -2.61
CA THR A 766 -29.89 -37.99 -2.02
C THR A 766 -29.93 -36.64 -2.73
N TYR A 767 -31.01 -36.39 -3.47
CA TYR A 767 -31.35 -35.10 -4.08
C TYR A 767 -32.49 -34.44 -3.27
N ARG A 768 -32.39 -33.13 -3.06
CA ARG A 768 -33.35 -32.33 -2.32
C ARG A 768 -33.44 -30.91 -2.87
N LEU A 769 -34.47 -30.19 -2.43
CA LEU A 769 -34.49 -28.74 -2.53
C LEU A 769 -33.46 -28.12 -1.55
N GLY A 770 -32.96 -26.94 -1.90
CA GLY A 770 -32.03 -26.20 -1.04
C GLY A 770 -32.70 -25.77 0.27
N LYS A 771 -31.91 -25.60 1.34
CA LYS A 771 -32.39 -24.96 2.57
C LYS A 771 -32.31 -23.44 2.40
N GLU A 772 -33.25 -22.68 2.95
CA GLU A 772 -33.25 -21.21 2.81
C GLU A 772 -31.93 -20.57 3.27
N SER A 773 -31.37 -21.01 4.41
CA SER A 773 -30.11 -20.48 4.96
C SER A 773 -28.90 -20.75 4.07
N GLU A 774 -28.85 -21.93 3.44
CA GLU A 774 -27.81 -22.38 2.52
C GLU A 774 -27.86 -21.57 1.21
N MET A 775 -29.04 -21.49 0.63
CA MET A 775 -29.24 -20.91 -0.68
C MET A 775 -29.15 -19.38 -0.67
N LYS A 776 -29.54 -18.71 0.43
CA LYS A 776 -29.40 -17.24 0.57
C LYS A 776 -27.94 -16.79 0.40
N ALA A 777 -26.99 -17.49 1.01
CA ALA A 777 -25.55 -17.19 0.87
C ALA A 777 -25.02 -17.47 -0.55
N ILE A 778 -25.66 -18.38 -1.29
CA ILE A 778 -25.35 -18.68 -2.68
C ILE A 778 -25.83 -17.54 -3.59
N TYR A 779 -27.09 -17.11 -3.49
CA TYR A 779 -27.65 -16.02 -4.30
C TYR A 779 -27.03 -14.65 -4.03
N GLU A 780 -26.48 -14.41 -2.84
CA GLU A 780 -25.66 -13.20 -2.57
C GLU A 780 -24.43 -13.09 -3.48
N SER A 781 -24.07 -14.17 -4.19
CA SER A 781 -22.97 -14.19 -5.17
C SER A 781 -23.39 -13.81 -6.59
N ALA A 782 -24.69 -13.59 -6.83
CA ALA A 782 -25.25 -13.28 -8.14
C ALA A 782 -24.52 -12.09 -8.81
N LYS A 783 -24.44 -12.13 -10.14
CA LYS A 783 -23.88 -11.01 -10.91
C LYS A 783 -24.97 -9.99 -11.20
N GLU A 784 -24.59 -8.73 -11.37
CA GLU A 784 -25.50 -7.72 -11.90
C GLU A 784 -25.80 -7.98 -13.37
N GLY A 785 -27.01 -7.62 -13.82
CA GLY A 785 -27.42 -7.74 -15.23
C GLY A 785 -27.80 -9.16 -15.68
N GLU A 786 -28.24 -10.02 -14.76
CA GLU A 786 -28.87 -11.31 -15.07
C GLU A 786 -30.34 -11.15 -15.52
N ASN A 787 -31.07 -12.26 -15.79
CA ASN A 787 -32.42 -12.21 -16.36
C ASN A 787 -33.47 -11.78 -15.32
N THR A 788 -33.61 -10.47 -15.14
CA THR A 788 -34.62 -9.83 -14.28
C THR A 788 -35.45 -8.84 -15.09
N LEU A 789 -36.49 -8.27 -14.48
CA LEU A 789 -37.30 -7.25 -15.14
C LEU A 789 -36.46 -6.01 -15.52
N ASP A 790 -35.42 -5.70 -14.73
CA ASP A 790 -34.45 -4.63 -15.01
C ASP A 790 -33.70 -4.86 -16.33
N TYR A 791 -33.33 -6.12 -16.62
CA TYR A 791 -32.64 -6.48 -17.86
C TYR A 791 -33.52 -6.21 -19.07
N TRP A 792 -34.80 -6.61 -19.00
CA TRP A 792 -35.76 -6.39 -20.08
C TRP A 792 -36.14 -4.91 -20.26
N ALA A 793 -36.19 -4.16 -19.16
CA ALA A 793 -36.47 -2.73 -19.19
C ALA A 793 -35.28 -1.89 -19.67
N GLY A 794 -34.04 -2.37 -19.46
CA GLY A 794 -32.81 -1.63 -19.75
C GLY A 794 -32.47 -0.55 -18.72
N TYR A 795 -33.16 -0.52 -17.58
CA TYR A 795 -32.91 0.38 -16.45
C TYR A 795 -33.37 -0.26 -15.13
N LYS A 796 -33.01 0.34 -13.98
CA LYS A 796 -33.47 -0.13 -12.67
C LYS A 796 -34.96 0.16 -12.49
N VAL A 797 -35.79 -0.87 -12.49
CA VAL A 797 -37.25 -0.75 -12.50
C VAL A 797 -37.76 -0.47 -11.08
N ASN A 798 -38.68 0.49 -10.95
CA ASN A 798 -39.36 0.78 -9.70
C ASN A 798 -40.68 -0.03 -9.56
N PRO A 799 -41.29 -0.10 -8.36
CA PRO A 799 -42.53 -0.84 -8.12
C PRO A 799 -43.73 -0.54 -9.02
N ASP A 800 -43.86 0.69 -9.52
CA ASP A 800 -45.00 1.06 -10.36
C ASP A 800 -44.73 0.74 -11.83
N ASP A 801 -43.51 0.98 -12.30
CA ASP A 801 -43.06 0.58 -13.64
C ASP A 801 -43.13 -0.95 -13.81
N ALA A 802 -42.78 -1.71 -12.76
CA ALA A 802 -42.83 -3.17 -12.80
C ALA A 802 -44.23 -3.70 -13.15
N LYS A 803 -45.29 -3.10 -12.58
CA LYS A 803 -46.68 -3.50 -12.88
C LYS A 803 -47.05 -3.25 -14.33
N VAL A 804 -46.62 -2.12 -14.88
CA VAL A 804 -46.87 -1.75 -16.28
C VAL A 804 -46.09 -2.66 -17.23
N LEU A 805 -44.80 -2.88 -16.95
CA LEU A 805 -43.93 -3.72 -17.77
C LEU A 805 -44.40 -5.18 -17.80
N LEU A 806 -44.90 -5.72 -16.68
CA LEU A 806 -45.46 -7.07 -16.63
C LEU A 806 -46.74 -7.22 -17.45
N LEU A 807 -47.59 -6.18 -17.51
CA LEU A 807 -48.74 -6.18 -18.42
C LEU A 807 -48.29 -6.15 -19.89
N MET A 808 -47.29 -5.33 -20.21
CA MET A 808 -46.73 -5.28 -21.58
C MET A 808 -46.05 -6.60 -21.98
N ALA A 809 -45.44 -7.31 -21.03
CA ALA A 809 -44.84 -8.61 -21.29
C ALA A 809 -45.86 -9.67 -21.72
N GLN A 810 -47.14 -9.52 -21.38
CA GLN A 810 -48.21 -10.44 -21.81
C GLN A 810 -48.51 -10.38 -23.31
N ASP A 811 -48.12 -9.29 -23.99
CA ASP A 811 -48.27 -9.16 -25.44
C ASP A 811 -47.21 -9.98 -26.22
N LEU A 812 -46.19 -10.51 -25.53
CA LEU A 812 -45.17 -11.37 -26.13
C LEU A 812 -45.68 -12.81 -26.27
N PRO A 813 -45.25 -13.54 -27.32
CA PRO A 813 -45.71 -14.91 -27.55
C PRO A 813 -45.16 -15.90 -26.52
N GLY A 814 -45.99 -16.86 -26.09
CA GLY A 814 -45.64 -17.92 -25.14
C GLY A 814 -46.15 -17.64 -23.73
N LYS A 815 -46.12 -18.64 -22.84
CA LYS A 815 -46.63 -18.51 -21.46
C LYS A 815 -45.68 -17.75 -20.51
N SER A 816 -44.38 -17.78 -20.78
CA SER A 816 -43.37 -17.14 -19.92
C SER A 816 -42.30 -16.49 -20.79
N PRO A 817 -42.68 -15.42 -21.55
CA PRO A 817 -41.88 -14.88 -22.64
C PRO A 817 -40.56 -14.23 -22.20
N LEU A 818 -40.42 -13.91 -20.90
CA LEU A 818 -39.22 -13.28 -20.36
C LEU A 818 -38.12 -14.28 -19.98
N LEU A 819 -38.38 -15.58 -20.06
CA LEU A 819 -37.36 -16.60 -19.78
C LEU A 819 -36.30 -16.68 -20.89
N LYS A 820 -35.09 -17.10 -20.52
CA LYS A 820 -33.98 -17.36 -21.44
C LYS A 820 -33.45 -18.78 -21.23
N GLU A 821 -32.71 -19.29 -22.22
CA GLU A 821 -31.95 -20.53 -22.06
C GLU A 821 -31.02 -20.42 -20.84
N VAL A 822 -30.95 -21.46 -19.99
CA VAL A 822 -30.04 -21.44 -18.84
C VAL A 822 -28.59 -21.23 -19.29
N GLY A 823 -27.83 -20.44 -18.54
CA GLY A 823 -26.46 -20.06 -18.88
C GLY A 823 -26.34 -19.06 -20.03
N SER A 824 -27.40 -18.31 -20.31
CA SER A 824 -27.37 -17.16 -21.23
C SER A 824 -26.53 -16.01 -20.68
N PHE A 825 -26.39 -15.94 -19.35
CA PHE A 825 -25.66 -14.90 -18.64
C PHE A 825 -24.33 -15.42 -18.07
N LYS A 826 -23.56 -14.53 -17.45
CA LYS A 826 -22.23 -14.85 -16.94
C LYS A 826 -22.32 -15.82 -15.76
N ALA A 827 -21.46 -16.85 -15.75
CA ALA A 827 -21.30 -17.69 -14.57
C ALA A 827 -20.80 -16.88 -13.37
N VAL A 828 -21.24 -17.27 -12.18
CA VAL A 828 -20.78 -16.64 -10.93
C VAL A 828 -19.30 -16.93 -10.65
N SER A 829 -18.79 -18.07 -11.15
CA SER A 829 -17.39 -18.52 -11.05
C SER A 829 -16.91 -19.11 -12.37
N GLU A 830 -15.70 -18.78 -12.81
CA GLU A 830 -15.08 -19.31 -14.03
C GLU A 830 -14.63 -20.79 -13.89
N ASP A 831 -14.42 -21.24 -12.65
CA ASP A 831 -13.97 -22.60 -12.35
C ASP A 831 -15.14 -23.57 -12.20
N THR A 832 -16.11 -23.22 -11.34
CA THR A 832 -17.26 -24.09 -11.05
C THR A 832 -18.39 -23.92 -12.04
N LEU A 833 -18.44 -22.81 -12.79
CA LEU A 833 -19.43 -22.50 -13.82
C LEU A 833 -20.88 -22.71 -13.35
N VAL A 834 -21.26 -22.04 -12.25
CA VAL A 834 -22.66 -21.98 -11.76
C VAL A 834 -23.33 -20.72 -12.33
N PHE A 835 -24.56 -20.84 -12.82
CA PHE A 835 -25.25 -19.77 -13.55
C PHE A 835 -26.64 -19.45 -12.99
N ASP A 836 -27.16 -18.30 -13.43
CA ASP A 836 -28.55 -17.84 -13.29
C ASP A 836 -29.01 -17.60 -11.84
N LEU A 837 -28.06 -17.46 -10.90
CA LEU A 837 -28.34 -17.18 -9.49
C LEU A 837 -28.99 -15.80 -9.26
N GLY A 838 -28.77 -14.86 -10.19
CA GLY A 838 -29.30 -13.50 -10.16
C GLY A 838 -30.57 -13.31 -10.96
N GLY A 839 -31.01 -14.29 -11.74
CA GLY A 839 -32.31 -14.24 -12.40
C GLY A 839 -32.46 -15.14 -13.61
N ASN A 840 -33.57 -15.90 -13.60
CA ASN A 840 -34.30 -16.45 -14.75
C ASN A 840 -35.66 -16.92 -14.22
N VAL A 841 -35.63 -17.85 -13.25
CA VAL A 841 -36.76 -18.23 -12.39
C VAL A 841 -36.35 -18.12 -10.93
N ALA A 842 -37.29 -17.75 -10.05
CA ALA A 842 -37.11 -17.97 -8.63
C ALA A 842 -37.10 -19.48 -8.35
N GLU A 843 -36.37 -19.92 -7.34
CA GLU A 843 -36.15 -21.34 -7.05
C GLU A 843 -36.79 -21.73 -5.72
N TRP A 844 -37.49 -22.86 -5.70
CA TRP A 844 -38.06 -23.40 -4.46
C TRP A 844 -36.98 -23.83 -3.47
N VAL A 845 -37.07 -23.30 -2.25
CA VAL A 845 -36.29 -23.76 -1.10
C VAL A 845 -37.21 -24.16 0.06
N ILE A 846 -36.64 -24.90 1.00
CA ILE A 846 -37.31 -25.31 2.24
C ILE A 846 -36.88 -24.35 3.35
N ASP A 847 -37.85 -23.70 3.99
CA ASP A 847 -37.63 -22.83 5.14
C ASP A 847 -37.41 -23.63 6.45
N GLN A 848 -37.25 -22.94 7.58
CA GLN A 848 -37.02 -23.58 8.88
C GLN A 848 -38.23 -24.38 9.40
N GLU A 849 -39.43 -24.10 8.90
CA GLU A 849 -40.68 -24.78 9.26
C GLU A 849 -41.01 -25.94 8.31
N GLY A 850 -40.17 -26.18 7.29
CA GLY A 850 -40.39 -27.21 6.28
C GLY A 850 -41.32 -26.80 5.14
N LYS A 851 -41.69 -25.51 5.05
CA LYS A 851 -42.55 -24.98 3.98
C LYS A 851 -41.73 -24.51 2.79
N GLY A 852 -42.37 -24.53 1.62
CA GLY A 852 -41.79 -24.04 0.39
C GLY A 852 -41.78 -22.52 0.32
N LYS A 853 -40.64 -21.96 -0.09
CA LYS A 853 -40.49 -20.52 -0.34
C LYS A 853 -39.69 -20.31 -1.64
N PRO A 854 -40.19 -19.53 -2.61
CA PRO A 854 -39.39 -19.16 -3.77
C PRO A 854 -38.39 -18.06 -3.38
N ILE A 855 -37.11 -18.25 -3.71
CA ILE A 855 -36.05 -17.25 -3.48
C ILE A 855 -35.12 -17.18 -4.70
N GLY A 856 -34.24 -16.17 -4.75
CA GLY A 856 -33.39 -15.88 -5.91
C GLY A 856 -33.98 -14.79 -6.80
N GLY A 857 -33.30 -14.47 -7.89
CA GLY A 857 -33.80 -13.53 -8.89
C GLY A 857 -34.79 -14.21 -9.84
N SER A 858 -35.66 -13.42 -10.47
CA SER A 858 -36.67 -13.94 -11.42
C SER A 858 -36.89 -12.93 -12.54
N ALA A 859 -37.19 -13.41 -13.76
CA ALA A 859 -37.39 -12.55 -14.91
C ALA A 859 -38.62 -11.62 -14.79
N ASP A 860 -39.60 -11.98 -13.96
CA ASP A 860 -40.79 -11.17 -13.66
C ASP A 860 -40.60 -10.22 -12.46
N CYS A 861 -39.42 -10.23 -11.83
CA CYS A 861 -39.13 -9.40 -10.66
C CYS A 861 -37.98 -8.43 -10.96
N PRO A 862 -38.04 -7.18 -10.49
CA PRO A 862 -36.89 -6.27 -10.54
C PRO A 862 -35.88 -6.60 -9.44
N CYS A 863 -34.67 -6.05 -9.57
CA CYS A 863 -33.58 -6.33 -8.62
C CYS A 863 -33.76 -5.60 -7.26
N ASP A 864 -34.63 -4.59 -7.18
CA ASP A 864 -34.84 -3.80 -5.95
C ASP A 864 -35.56 -4.62 -4.87
N LYS A 865 -34.98 -4.63 -3.67
CA LYS A 865 -35.49 -5.37 -2.50
C LYS A 865 -36.55 -4.60 -1.71
N LYS A 866 -36.83 -3.35 -2.06
CA LYS A 866 -37.63 -2.42 -1.22
C LYS A 866 -39.15 -2.51 -1.36
N GLY A 867 -39.72 -3.34 -2.25
CA GLY A 867 -41.17 -3.50 -2.27
C GLY A 867 -41.79 -4.31 -3.42
N HIS A 868 -41.45 -5.59 -3.57
CA HIS A 868 -42.07 -6.44 -4.60
C HIS A 868 -42.78 -7.67 -4.05
N ALA A 869 -43.80 -8.11 -4.80
CA ALA A 869 -44.46 -9.38 -4.64
C ALA A 869 -43.47 -10.53 -4.91
N LEU A 870 -43.73 -11.70 -4.33
CA LEU A 870 -43.00 -12.93 -4.67
C LEU A 870 -43.12 -13.20 -6.17
N ALA A 871 -42.07 -13.79 -6.76
CA ALA A 871 -42.12 -14.27 -8.14
C ALA A 871 -43.38 -15.09 -8.36
N SER A 872 -44.04 -14.86 -9.49
CA SER A 872 -45.22 -15.63 -9.85
C SER A 872 -44.84 -17.09 -10.09
N LEU A 873 -45.81 -18.00 -9.97
CA LEU A 873 -45.57 -19.42 -10.19
C LEU A 873 -45.03 -19.71 -11.60
N GLU A 874 -45.48 -18.94 -12.59
CA GLU A 874 -45.02 -19.02 -13.98
C GLU A 874 -43.51 -18.71 -14.14
N TYR A 875 -42.92 -18.00 -13.19
CA TYR A 875 -41.49 -17.71 -13.14
C TYR A 875 -40.81 -18.33 -11.91
N THR A 876 -41.40 -19.41 -11.39
CA THR A 876 -40.83 -20.22 -10.30
C THR A 876 -40.49 -21.63 -10.80
N GLY A 877 -39.28 -22.09 -10.47
CA GLY A 877 -38.72 -23.36 -10.90
C GLY A 877 -37.92 -24.08 -9.80
N ILE A 878 -36.99 -24.93 -10.22
CA ILE A 878 -36.24 -25.82 -9.33
C ILE A 878 -34.75 -25.70 -9.60
N ARG A 879 -33.95 -25.64 -8.53
CA ARG A 879 -32.54 -26.03 -8.59
C ARG A 879 -32.28 -27.12 -7.56
N VAL A 880 -31.65 -28.19 -8.01
CA VAL A 880 -31.42 -29.36 -7.15
C VAL A 880 -30.17 -29.19 -6.30
N VAL A 881 -30.23 -29.68 -5.07
CA VAL A 881 -29.07 -29.89 -4.21
C VAL A 881 -28.88 -31.38 -3.99
N LYS A 882 -27.64 -31.86 -4.13
CA LYS A 882 -27.25 -33.23 -3.85
C LYS A 882 -26.50 -33.28 -2.51
N ASN A 883 -26.82 -34.22 -1.62
CA ASN A 883 -26.04 -34.33 -0.38
C ASN A 883 -24.65 -34.90 -0.68
N ASN A 884 -23.64 -34.35 -0.02
CA ASN A 884 -22.27 -34.84 -0.14
C ASN A 884 -22.15 -36.17 0.64
N PRO A 885 -21.66 -37.28 0.04
CA PRO A 885 -21.51 -38.55 0.75
C PRO A 885 -20.61 -38.50 1.99
N ARG A 886 -19.84 -37.41 2.20
CA ARG A 886 -19.03 -37.19 3.41
C ARG A 886 -19.82 -36.75 4.66
N GLU A 887 -21.12 -36.43 4.56
CA GLU A 887 -21.92 -36.04 5.74
C GLU A 887 -22.50 -37.23 6.53
N ASN A 888 -22.43 -38.46 6.01
CA ASN A 888 -23.05 -39.64 6.66
C ASN A 888 -22.11 -40.41 7.61
N HIS A 889 -21.03 -39.81 8.13
CA HIS A 889 -20.24 -40.39 9.23
C HIS A 889 -20.31 -39.51 10.47
N GLY A 890 -21.53 -39.38 10.98
CA GLY A 890 -21.81 -38.78 12.27
C GLY A 890 -23.14 -39.33 12.78
N ILE A 891 -23.06 -40.18 13.81
CA ILE A 891 -24.12 -40.89 14.55
C ILE A 891 -24.11 -42.40 14.29
N ALA A 892 -23.18 -43.07 14.98
CA ALA A 892 -23.40 -44.25 15.80
C ALA A 892 -22.40 -44.20 16.97
#